data_AF-A0A8C2TWY7-F1
#
_entry.id   AF-A0A8C2TWY7-F1
#
_cell.length_a   1.000
_cell.length_b   1.000
_cell.length_c   1.000
_cell.angle_alpha   90.00
_cell.angle_beta   90.00
_cell.angle_gamma   90.00
#
_symmetry.space_group_name_H-M   'P 1'
#
loop_
_entity.id
_entity.type
_entity.pdbx_description
1 polymer ?
#
loop_
_entity_poly.entity_id
_entity_poly.type
_entity_poly.pdbx_seq_one_letter_code
_entity_poly.pdbx_strand_id
1 'polypeptide(L)'
;MAHLLGHPGCMASLQADLRDLQGAIADVTSRTGPARFPSWKFPNKVSCELDLLALLERYSHAEGDPEFSQHAHVVLLELVIDRLLLLLQSFTGYAENLLSERTVPPAEAVGPCMSAGLTVRRYWHSMLRLGACYQQLQTEKKTCRKDIAALQSTPEAERTAKESSSEPSTPSGAAQPSSLWQVVSNTAGSSQPSSACSPVERSRSISTQTAEPPAPCDSCASAQAGLQEVSKAIISICQSQNIPSALSSALEGTEGRRTLSATDVSYWISEQSKDLSHISTHLHTLLEQVNPLKSELAESKKEKDELQKQVEDFARLLQVEKETQAQQRKEAEQSLEAKNKERLEAVARLEQDKDDLRRGAALLEEQISALKEAVGTKQAAVQELEATKQTLLEDLKTAMVARSRVLELEEEVQLLISQRDSLEQELSAVTTQLEKEKAKVESTLRHEKSLQAKQSTLLQQLDSLDQQREELQASLGEAEEERARMAEQLQESQKQKEQSMHQLRVQQELLDTLQQEKLRLEQSISELRENVSGLEEQAKELKEREKLLVFFPELHIPVETQFESTGNVTEDMEKQLQANHIRIGVLEQENMRLRAALAKVKAAAQQGVLQHIPQTQQWTQLSSQREGEAAGPPSSQGSGDGKGLYRATSKARQRPVGSQQHKLLPTEPAREARACITLPAEGLVLAPHKPRGSSSAPRAHHFSHRK
;
A
#
# COMPACT_ATOMS: atom_id res chain seq x y z
N MET A 1 10.07 36.45 -9.66
CA MET A 1 10.78 37.31 -10.65
C MET A 1 12.28 37.34 -10.40
N ALA A 2 12.76 37.65 -9.19
CA ALA A 2 14.21 37.80 -8.90
C ALA A 2 15.11 36.64 -9.38
N HIS A 3 14.63 35.39 -9.38
CA HIS A 3 15.40 34.20 -9.78
C HIS A 3 15.88 34.16 -11.24
N LEU A 4 15.45 35.10 -12.10
CA LEU A 4 15.92 35.21 -13.50
C LEU A 4 17.04 36.25 -13.68
N LEU A 5 17.32 37.08 -12.66
CA LEU A 5 18.37 38.09 -12.74
C LEU A 5 19.75 37.41 -12.75
N GLY A 6 20.59 37.75 -13.72
CA GLY A 6 21.89 37.09 -13.94
C GLY A 6 21.83 35.68 -14.54
N HIS A 7 20.63 35.13 -14.82
CA HIS A 7 20.49 33.78 -15.38
C HIS A 7 21.11 33.68 -16.79
N PRO A 8 21.97 32.67 -17.09
CA PRO A 8 22.76 32.61 -18.32
C PRO A 8 21.92 32.64 -19.59
N GLY A 9 20.80 31.92 -19.64
CA GLY A 9 19.91 31.92 -20.82
C GLY A 9 19.27 33.30 -21.09
N CYS A 10 19.01 34.09 -20.05
CA CYS A 10 18.46 35.43 -20.20
C CYS A 10 19.54 36.43 -20.66
N MET A 11 20.76 36.29 -20.13
CA MET A 11 21.92 37.07 -20.58
C MET A 11 22.25 36.77 -22.04
N ALA A 12 22.23 35.49 -22.45
CA ALA A 12 22.47 35.08 -23.83
C ALA A 12 21.43 35.67 -24.80
N SER A 13 20.15 35.75 -24.41
CA SER A 13 19.12 36.47 -25.18
C SER A 13 19.49 37.95 -25.34
N LEU A 14 19.75 38.67 -24.24
CA LEU A 14 20.11 40.09 -24.30
C LEU A 14 21.37 40.35 -25.14
N GLN A 15 22.34 39.43 -25.13
CA GLN A 15 23.52 39.52 -26.00
C GLN A 15 23.21 39.28 -27.49
N ALA A 16 22.21 38.46 -27.82
CA ALA A 16 21.71 38.31 -29.19
C ALA A 16 20.92 39.55 -29.62
N ASP A 17 19.96 39.99 -28.81
CA ASP A 17 19.14 41.19 -29.04
C ASP A 17 20.03 42.42 -29.33
N LEU A 18 21.14 42.58 -28.59
CA LEU A 18 22.12 43.65 -28.81
C LEU A 18 22.87 43.56 -30.14
N ARG A 19 23.21 42.35 -30.62
CA ARG A 19 23.87 42.13 -31.91
C ARG A 19 22.92 42.45 -33.06
N ASP A 20 21.67 42.00 -32.96
CA ASP A 20 20.64 42.23 -33.97
C ASP A 20 20.27 43.72 -34.06
N LEU A 21 20.13 44.40 -32.91
CA LEU A 21 19.95 45.86 -32.86
C LEU A 21 21.13 46.61 -33.48
N GLN A 22 22.37 46.18 -33.23
CA GLN A 22 23.56 46.80 -33.84
C GLN A 22 23.61 46.57 -35.35
N GLY A 23 23.15 45.40 -35.84
CA GLY A 23 22.96 45.15 -37.27
C GLY A 23 21.92 46.07 -37.91
N ALA A 24 20.77 46.26 -37.26
CA ALA A 24 19.75 47.21 -37.72
C ALA A 24 20.25 48.67 -37.73
N ILE A 25 21.00 49.08 -36.69
CA ILE A 25 21.65 50.40 -36.62
C ILE A 25 22.66 50.57 -37.77
N ALA A 26 23.40 49.52 -38.14
CA ALA A 26 24.35 49.55 -39.24
C ALA A 26 23.68 49.75 -40.62
N ASP A 27 22.56 49.06 -40.91
CA ASP A 27 21.81 49.28 -42.15
C ASP A 27 21.29 50.72 -42.26
N VAL A 28 20.65 51.25 -41.20
CA VAL A 28 20.17 52.64 -41.20
C VAL A 28 21.32 53.64 -41.33
N THR A 29 22.43 53.40 -40.61
CA THR A 29 23.65 54.22 -40.68
C THR A 29 24.25 54.22 -42.09
N SER A 30 24.23 53.11 -42.81
CA SER A 30 24.73 53.04 -44.20
C SER A 30 23.98 53.97 -45.17
N ARG A 31 22.73 54.32 -44.84
CA ARG A 31 21.82 55.16 -45.64
C ARG A 31 21.79 56.62 -45.20
N THR A 32 22.21 56.91 -43.96
CA THR A 32 22.08 58.23 -43.32
C THR A 32 23.40 58.89 -42.91
N GLY A 33 24.48 58.12 -42.80
CA GLY A 33 25.65 58.50 -42.02
C GLY A 33 25.46 58.23 -40.51
N PRO A 34 26.54 58.25 -39.72
CA PRO A 34 26.50 57.88 -38.30
C PRO A 34 25.76 58.92 -37.44
N ALA A 35 24.73 58.47 -36.73
CA ALA A 35 23.94 59.28 -35.80
C ALA A 35 24.74 59.63 -34.53
N ARG A 36 25.46 60.76 -34.56
CA ARG A 36 26.35 61.23 -33.48
C ARG A 36 25.61 61.88 -32.30
N PHE A 37 24.91 61.04 -31.53
CA PHE A 37 24.32 61.40 -30.24
C PHE A 37 25.13 60.82 -29.07
N PRO A 38 25.13 61.45 -27.88
CA PRO A 38 25.69 60.83 -26.68
C PRO A 38 24.97 59.52 -26.32
N SER A 39 25.72 58.55 -25.79
CA SER A 39 25.14 57.28 -25.28
C SER A 39 24.28 57.54 -24.04
N TRP A 40 23.10 56.93 -24.01
CA TRP A 40 22.21 56.94 -22.85
C TRP A 40 22.81 56.17 -21.66
N LYS A 41 23.45 55.02 -21.93
CA LYS A 41 24.15 54.22 -20.90
C LYS A 41 25.48 54.84 -20.46
N PHE A 42 26.20 55.47 -21.38
CA PHE A 42 27.52 56.08 -21.14
C PHE A 42 27.57 57.54 -21.64
N PRO A 43 26.96 58.52 -20.95
CA PRO A 43 26.85 59.92 -21.41
C PRO A 43 28.16 60.61 -21.83
N ASN A 44 29.30 60.12 -21.34
CA ASN A 44 30.65 60.61 -21.68
C ASN A 44 31.20 60.02 -23.00
N LYS A 45 30.39 59.28 -23.78
CA LYS A 45 30.76 58.64 -25.05
C LYS A 45 29.71 58.90 -26.13
N VAL A 46 30.12 58.91 -27.39
CA VAL A 46 29.21 58.93 -28.54
C VAL A 46 28.61 57.53 -28.75
N SER A 47 27.30 57.46 -28.94
CA SER A 47 26.55 56.20 -28.97
C SER A 47 26.89 55.32 -30.18
N CYS A 48 27.06 55.92 -31.37
CA CYS A 48 27.48 55.20 -32.57
C CYS A 48 28.97 54.77 -32.56
N GLU A 49 29.75 55.22 -31.58
CA GLU A 49 31.19 54.94 -31.45
C GLU A 49 31.49 54.01 -30.26
N LEU A 50 30.47 53.36 -29.68
CA LEU A 50 30.66 52.28 -28.70
C LEU A 50 31.12 50.99 -29.38
N ASP A 51 32.27 50.47 -28.95
CA ASP A 51 32.67 49.08 -29.22
C ASP A 51 31.73 48.13 -28.45
N LEU A 52 30.72 47.62 -29.16
CA LEU A 52 29.74 46.70 -28.61
C LEU A 52 30.34 45.29 -28.39
N LEU A 53 31.36 44.88 -29.16
CA LEU A 53 31.96 43.55 -29.00
C LEU A 53 32.72 43.46 -27.68
N ALA A 54 33.59 44.45 -27.39
CA ALA A 54 34.27 44.55 -26.12
C ALA A 54 33.32 44.74 -24.92
N LEU A 55 32.15 45.36 -25.13
CA LEU A 55 31.11 45.47 -24.09
C LEU A 55 30.39 44.14 -23.85
N LEU A 56 30.04 43.38 -24.89
CA LEU A 56 29.38 42.07 -24.78
C LEU A 56 30.32 41.02 -24.16
N GLU A 57 31.61 41.05 -24.49
CA GLU A 57 32.62 40.20 -23.85
C GLU A 57 32.80 40.56 -22.36
N ARG A 58 32.92 41.86 -22.05
CA ARG A 58 33.06 42.38 -20.69
C ARG A 58 31.84 42.13 -19.79
N TYR A 59 30.64 42.03 -20.35
CA TYR A 59 29.40 41.74 -19.61
C TYR A 59 28.81 40.38 -20.02
N SER A 60 29.68 39.37 -20.05
CA SER A 60 29.34 37.95 -20.20
C SER A 60 28.90 37.31 -18.88
N HIS A 61 28.41 36.06 -18.92
CA HIS A 61 28.06 35.30 -17.72
C HIS A 61 29.31 34.72 -17.05
N ALA A 62 29.41 34.85 -15.72
CA ALA A 62 30.52 34.33 -14.94
C ALA A 62 30.05 33.22 -14.00
N GLU A 63 30.42 31.97 -14.31
CA GLU A 63 30.15 30.84 -13.42
C GLU A 63 30.91 31.03 -12.10
N GLY A 64 30.18 31.08 -10.98
CA GLY A 64 30.72 31.32 -9.65
C GLY A 64 30.56 32.75 -9.11
N ASP A 65 30.24 33.74 -9.95
CA ASP A 65 29.94 35.11 -9.50
C ASP A 65 28.50 35.53 -9.86
N PRO A 66 27.54 35.36 -8.93
CA PRO A 66 26.15 35.75 -9.15
C PRO A 66 25.94 37.26 -9.03
N GLU A 67 26.79 38.01 -8.32
CA GLU A 67 26.65 39.47 -8.17
C GLU A 67 27.11 40.18 -9.44
N PHE A 68 28.27 39.79 -9.98
CA PHE A 68 28.73 40.22 -11.30
C PHE A 68 27.73 39.82 -12.39
N SER A 69 27.23 38.57 -12.39
CA SER A 69 26.26 38.13 -13.40
C SER A 69 24.95 38.92 -13.32
N GLN A 70 24.47 39.29 -12.13
CA GLN A 70 23.31 40.17 -11.98
C GLN A 70 23.61 41.61 -12.44
N HIS A 71 24.79 42.15 -12.13
CA HIS A 71 25.22 43.47 -12.61
C HIS A 71 25.33 43.51 -14.15
N ALA A 72 25.97 42.50 -14.75
CA ALA A 72 26.08 42.35 -16.19
C ALA A 72 24.70 42.27 -16.86
N HIS A 73 23.75 41.51 -16.29
CA HIS A 73 22.37 41.44 -16.81
C HIS A 73 21.69 42.81 -16.85
N VAL A 74 21.86 43.63 -15.81
CA VAL A 74 21.33 45.00 -15.77
C VAL A 74 22.02 45.89 -16.80
N VAL A 75 23.35 45.81 -16.93
CA VAL A 75 24.11 46.62 -17.91
C VAL A 75 23.76 46.23 -19.36
N LEU A 76 23.53 44.95 -19.64
CA LEU A 76 23.02 44.48 -20.94
C LEU A 76 21.62 45.02 -21.23
N LEU A 77 20.72 45.02 -20.25
CA LEU A 77 19.37 45.60 -20.38
C LEU A 77 19.41 47.11 -20.64
N GLU A 78 20.27 47.84 -19.92
CA GLU A 78 20.50 49.27 -20.14
C GLU A 78 21.14 49.54 -21.52
N LEU A 79 22.01 48.66 -22.00
CA LEU A 79 22.55 48.72 -23.36
C LEU A 79 21.46 48.48 -24.42
N VAL A 80 20.48 47.61 -24.19
CA VAL A 80 19.35 47.41 -25.12
C VAL A 80 18.54 48.71 -25.26
N ILE A 81 18.28 49.41 -24.14
CA ILE A 81 17.63 50.73 -24.15
C ILE A 81 18.47 51.75 -24.92
N ASP A 82 19.78 51.79 -24.68
CA ASP A 82 20.72 52.67 -25.38
C ASP A 82 20.77 52.44 -26.91
N ARG A 83 20.83 51.17 -27.35
CA ARG A 83 20.78 50.80 -28.78
C ARG A 83 19.43 51.15 -29.40
N LEU A 84 18.31 50.86 -28.73
CA LEU A 84 16.97 51.23 -29.22
C LEU A 84 16.80 52.75 -29.38
N LEU A 85 17.36 53.55 -28.48
CA LEU A 85 17.35 55.01 -28.59
C LEU A 85 18.21 55.50 -29.76
N LEU A 86 19.40 54.93 -29.96
CA LEU A 86 20.24 55.24 -31.14
C LEU A 86 19.55 54.86 -32.45
N LEU A 87 18.85 53.72 -32.50
CA LEU A 87 18.08 53.29 -33.67
C LEU A 87 16.94 54.26 -33.99
N LEU A 88 16.15 54.68 -32.98
CA LEU A 88 15.10 55.70 -33.13
C LEU A 88 15.67 57.05 -33.59
N GLN A 89 16.82 57.46 -33.07
CA GLN A 89 17.52 58.68 -33.49
C GLN A 89 18.01 58.59 -34.93
N SER A 90 18.51 57.42 -35.35
CA SER A 90 18.96 57.15 -36.73
C SER A 90 17.78 57.16 -37.71
N PHE A 91 16.64 56.53 -37.37
CA PHE A 91 15.41 56.63 -38.16
C PHE A 91 14.83 58.04 -38.21
N THR A 92 14.98 58.82 -37.13
CA THR A 92 14.59 60.24 -37.11
C THR A 92 15.40 61.03 -38.15
N GLY A 93 16.73 60.84 -38.18
CA GLY A 93 17.61 61.40 -39.21
C GLY A 93 17.27 60.94 -40.63
N TYR A 94 16.91 59.66 -40.81
CA TYR A 94 16.45 59.15 -42.11
C TYR A 94 15.18 59.85 -42.60
N ALA A 95 14.17 59.98 -41.73
CA ALA A 95 12.93 60.68 -42.05
C ALA A 95 13.14 62.17 -42.31
N GLU A 96 14.02 62.83 -41.54
CA GLU A 96 14.34 64.25 -41.71
C GLU A 96 15.17 64.53 -42.97
N ASN A 97 16.05 63.61 -43.38
CA ASN A 97 16.75 63.65 -44.67
C ASN A 97 15.77 63.47 -45.84
N LEU A 98 14.82 62.53 -45.76
CA LEU A 98 13.78 62.34 -46.79
C LEU A 98 12.80 63.53 -46.90
N LEU A 99 12.65 64.31 -45.83
CA LEU A 99 11.81 65.51 -45.77
C LEU A 99 12.55 66.80 -46.18
N SER A 100 13.84 66.72 -46.54
CA SER A 100 14.69 67.89 -46.79
C SER A 100 15.37 67.81 -48.15
N GLU A 101 15.17 68.82 -49.00
CA GLU A 101 15.85 68.93 -50.31
C GLU A 101 17.37 69.20 -50.20
N ARG A 102 17.90 69.33 -48.98
CA ARG A 102 19.28 69.75 -48.70
C ARG A 102 20.22 68.54 -48.66
N THR A 103 21.01 68.37 -49.71
CA THR A 103 21.97 67.28 -49.95
C THR A 103 23.18 67.21 -49.00
N VAL A 104 23.18 67.93 -47.88
CA VAL A 104 24.29 67.95 -46.90
C VAL A 104 23.72 67.86 -45.47
N PRO A 105 24.00 66.79 -44.71
CA PRO A 105 23.56 66.67 -43.32
C PRO A 105 24.36 67.63 -42.40
N PRO A 106 23.75 68.18 -41.34
CA PRO A 106 24.47 68.99 -40.36
C PRO A 106 25.53 68.15 -39.62
N ALA A 107 26.76 68.66 -39.55
CA ALA A 107 27.91 67.94 -38.98
C ALA A 107 28.12 68.13 -37.46
N GLU A 108 27.18 68.81 -36.78
CA GLU A 108 27.31 69.16 -35.35
C GLU A 108 26.60 68.15 -34.43
N ALA A 109 27.25 67.83 -33.30
CA ALA A 109 26.71 66.91 -32.30
C ALA A 109 25.51 67.53 -31.56
N VAL A 110 24.34 66.89 -31.64
CA VAL A 110 23.06 67.47 -31.20
C VAL A 110 22.85 67.33 -29.68
N GLY A 111 23.52 68.22 -28.94
CA GLY A 111 23.16 68.61 -27.57
C GLY A 111 23.32 67.56 -26.45
N PRO A 112 22.86 67.88 -25.23
CA PRO A 112 22.85 66.94 -24.11
C PRO A 112 21.92 65.75 -24.36
N CYS A 113 22.15 64.63 -23.65
CA CYS A 113 21.38 63.39 -23.77
C CYS A 113 19.86 63.62 -23.84
N MET A 114 19.28 63.47 -25.04
CA MET A 114 17.84 63.56 -25.25
C MET A 114 17.13 62.44 -24.48
N SER A 115 16.23 62.80 -23.55
CA SER A 115 15.51 61.79 -22.75
C SER A 115 14.72 60.83 -23.65
N ALA A 116 14.52 59.59 -23.18
CA ALA A 116 13.88 58.54 -23.97
C ALA A 116 12.52 58.98 -24.56
N GLY A 117 11.68 59.64 -23.74
CA GLY A 117 10.39 60.17 -24.17
C GLY A 117 10.49 61.31 -25.20
N LEU A 118 11.53 62.15 -25.15
CA LEU A 118 11.77 63.18 -26.18
C LEU A 118 12.26 62.57 -27.49
N THR A 119 13.14 61.55 -27.42
CA THR A 119 13.60 60.78 -28.58
C THR A 119 12.42 60.10 -29.29
N VAL A 120 11.59 59.36 -28.57
CA VAL A 120 10.37 58.71 -29.11
C VAL A 120 9.39 59.75 -29.69
N ARG A 121 9.19 60.88 -29.00
CA ARG A 121 8.30 61.95 -29.49
C ARG A 121 8.81 62.61 -30.78
N ARG A 122 10.12 62.84 -30.93
CA ARG A 122 10.69 63.40 -32.16
C ARG A 122 10.55 62.40 -33.31
N TYR A 123 10.95 61.14 -33.11
CA TYR A 123 10.78 60.06 -34.09
C TYR A 123 9.33 59.98 -34.61
N TRP A 124 8.35 59.91 -33.71
CA TRP A 124 6.94 59.84 -34.10
C TRP A 124 6.48 61.08 -34.88
N HIS A 125 6.91 62.28 -34.49
CA HIS A 125 6.57 63.51 -35.20
C HIS A 125 7.17 63.56 -36.60
N SER A 126 8.43 63.16 -36.77
CA SER A 126 9.10 63.14 -38.08
C SER A 126 8.53 62.04 -38.99
N MET A 127 8.11 60.88 -38.44
CA MET A 127 7.36 59.86 -39.17
C MET A 127 5.96 60.33 -39.60
N LEU A 128 5.23 61.07 -38.77
CA LEU A 128 3.94 61.67 -39.15
C LEU A 128 4.10 62.67 -40.30
N ARG A 129 5.14 63.50 -40.27
CA ARG A 129 5.46 64.44 -41.36
C ARG A 129 5.81 63.70 -42.65
N LEU A 130 6.60 62.62 -42.58
CA LEU A 130 6.94 61.79 -43.73
C LEU A 130 5.69 61.12 -44.34
N GLY A 131 4.78 60.60 -43.50
CA GLY A 131 3.51 60.03 -43.94
C GLY A 131 2.59 61.05 -44.63
N ALA A 132 2.50 62.28 -44.10
CA ALA A 132 1.74 63.36 -44.71
C ALA A 132 2.33 63.79 -46.07
N CYS A 133 3.65 63.94 -46.17
CA CYS A 133 4.34 64.24 -47.42
C CYS A 133 4.11 63.15 -48.48
N TYR A 134 4.21 61.87 -48.09
CA TYR A 134 3.91 60.74 -48.98
C TYR A 134 2.44 60.73 -49.44
N GLN A 135 1.48 61.07 -48.58
CA GLN A 135 0.07 61.22 -48.98
C GLN A 135 -0.11 62.36 -49.99
N GLN A 136 0.49 63.53 -49.76
CA GLN A 136 0.46 64.66 -50.69
C GLN A 136 1.02 64.26 -52.06
N LEU A 137 2.21 63.67 -52.10
CA LEU A 137 2.88 63.24 -53.34
C LEU A 137 2.08 62.15 -54.08
N GLN A 138 1.38 61.27 -53.34
CA GLN A 138 0.42 60.32 -53.92
C GLN A 138 -0.87 60.98 -54.44
N THR A 139 -1.31 62.12 -53.89
CA THR A 139 -2.42 62.89 -54.48
C THR A 139 -1.99 63.66 -55.73
N GLU A 140 -0.84 64.34 -55.70
CA GLU A 140 -0.26 65.04 -56.86
C GLU A 140 -0.02 64.07 -58.03
N LYS A 141 0.54 62.89 -57.77
CA LYS A 141 0.71 61.82 -58.77
C LYS A 141 -0.62 61.31 -59.33
N LYS A 142 -1.71 61.34 -58.56
CA LYS A 142 -3.06 60.98 -59.05
C LYS A 142 -3.70 62.10 -59.87
N THR A 143 -3.44 63.37 -59.54
CA THR A 143 -3.90 64.53 -60.32
C THR A 143 -3.17 64.58 -61.67
N CYS A 144 -1.83 64.60 -61.67
CA CYS A 144 -1.01 64.57 -62.88
C CYS A 144 -1.37 63.40 -63.82
N ARG A 145 -1.68 62.20 -63.27
CA ARG A 145 -2.11 61.05 -64.08
C ARG A 145 -3.54 61.19 -64.66
N LYS A 146 -4.40 62.02 -64.05
CA LYS A 146 -5.69 62.42 -64.66
C LYS A 146 -5.49 63.48 -65.73
N ASP A 147 -4.59 64.44 -65.52
CA ASP A 147 -4.31 65.51 -66.48
C ASP A 147 -3.72 64.93 -67.78
N ILE A 148 -2.78 63.98 -67.67
CA ILE A 148 -2.25 63.19 -68.79
C ILE A 148 -3.35 62.39 -69.50
N ALA A 149 -4.33 61.84 -68.77
CA ALA A 149 -5.45 61.10 -69.36
C ALA A 149 -6.46 62.02 -70.07
N ALA A 150 -6.72 63.22 -69.53
CA ALA A 150 -7.59 64.22 -70.15
C ALA A 150 -7.01 64.75 -71.47
N LEU A 151 -5.68 64.89 -71.55
CA LEU A 151 -4.96 65.21 -72.80
C LEU A 151 -5.00 64.09 -73.85
N GLN A 152 -5.42 62.88 -73.50
CA GLN A 152 -5.56 61.74 -74.43
C GLN A 152 -6.99 61.52 -74.92
N SER A 153 -7.97 62.31 -74.47
CA SER A 153 -9.38 62.17 -74.85
C SER A 153 -9.88 63.36 -75.67
N THR A 154 -9.52 63.43 -76.96
CA THR A 154 -10.14 64.31 -77.95
C THR A 154 -10.23 63.57 -79.30
N PRO A 155 -11.42 63.44 -79.91
CA PRO A 155 -11.62 62.63 -81.11
C PRO A 155 -11.22 63.33 -82.42
N GLU A 156 -11.22 62.54 -83.49
CA GLU A 156 -10.61 62.80 -84.80
C GLU A 156 -11.18 63.99 -85.58
N ALA A 157 -10.31 64.61 -86.39
CA ALA A 157 -10.69 65.29 -87.63
C ALA A 157 -9.59 65.08 -88.67
N GLU A 158 -9.90 64.42 -89.79
CA GLU A 158 -8.97 64.29 -90.91
C GLU A 158 -8.74 65.64 -91.61
N ARG A 159 -7.49 65.97 -91.98
CA ARG A 159 -7.05 65.93 -93.39
C ARG A 159 -5.62 66.40 -93.64
N THR A 160 -5.01 65.68 -94.58
CA THR A 160 -3.84 65.95 -95.42
C THR A 160 -3.32 67.39 -95.57
N ALA A 161 -1.97 67.48 -95.54
CA ALA A 161 -1.08 68.19 -96.48
C ALA A 161 -0.25 69.40 -95.96
N LYS A 162 1.07 69.26 -96.20
CA LYS A 162 2.09 70.28 -96.51
C LYS A 162 2.37 71.47 -95.55
N GLU A 163 3.66 71.50 -95.16
CA GLU A 163 4.57 72.67 -95.14
C GLU A 163 4.46 73.76 -94.06
N SER A 164 5.67 74.25 -93.72
CA SER A 164 6.00 75.52 -93.07
C SER A 164 5.83 75.68 -91.53
N SER A 165 6.88 76.24 -90.92
CA SER A 165 6.94 77.23 -89.80
C SER A 165 5.81 77.31 -88.75
N SER A 166 6.10 77.54 -87.46
CA SER A 166 7.38 77.89 -86.79
C SER A 166 7.23 77.89 -85.26
N GLU A 167 8.34 77.70 -84.53
CA GLU A 167 8.43 78.04 -83.09
C GLU A 167 8.62 79.56 -82.88
N PRO A 168 8.01 80.18 -81.85
CA PRO A 168 8.21 81.60 -81.54
C PRO A 168 8.92 81.87 -80.19
N SER A 169 9.88 82.82 -80.20
CA SER A 169 10.33 83.64 -79.04
C SER A 169 11.19 82.92 -77.98
N THR A 170 12.18 83.51 -77.29
CA THR A 170 12.75 84.89 -77.18
C THR A 170 14.08 84.81 -76.35
N PRO A 171 14.81 85.90 -75.97
CA PRO A 171 14.92 87.28 -76.51
C PRO A 171 16.40 87.79 -76.64
N SER A 172 16.54 89.01 -77.20
CA SER A 172 17.66 89.97 -76.98
C SER A 172 19.04 89.61 -77.56
N GLY A 173 19.75 90.48 -78.29
CA GLY A 173 19.50 91.86 -78.77
C GLY A 173 20.67 92.24 -79.70
N ALA A 174 20.83 93.45 -80.28
CA ALA A 174 20.03 94.66 -80.42
C ALA A 174 20.68 95.52 -81.55
N ALA A 175 20.14 96.72 -81.84
CA ALA A 175 20.69 97.74 -82.78
C ALA A 175 20.40 97.59 -84.31
N GLN A 176 19.20 98.05 -84.69
CA GLN A 176 18.96 98.92 -85.87
C GLN A 176 19.58 100.33 -85.62
N PRO A 177 19.62 101.34 -86.55
CA PRO A 177 18.70 101.53 -87.68
C PRO A 177 19.24 102.21 -88.99
N SER A 178 18.31 102.48 -89.92
CA SER A 178 18.27 103.68 -90.82
C SER A 178 19.23 103.75 -92.04
N SER A 179 18.91 104.48 -93.14
CA SER A 179 17.68 105.20 -93.56
C SER A 179 17.69 105.55 -95.08
N LEU A 180 16.68 106.32 -95.53
CA LEU A 180 16.44 106.90 -96.87
C LEU A 180 17.43 108.05 -97.25
N TRP A 181 16.93 109.10 -97.95
CA TRP A 181 17.60 110.28 -98.57
C TRP A 181 18.29 109.97 -99.92
N GLN A 182 17.93 110.52 -101.09
CA GLN A 182 17.44 111.83 -101.59
C GLN A 182 18.48 112.91 -101.90
N VAL A 183 18.70 113.11 -103.21
CA VAL A 183 18.81 114.36 -104.00
C VAL A 183 18.94 115.70 -103.27
N VAL A 184 20.07 116.40 -103.49
CA VAL A 184 20.24 117.83 -103.86
C VAL A 184 21.58 117.89 -104.64
N SER A 185 21.82 118.48 -105.82
CA SER A 185 21.40 119.69 -106.56
C SER A 185 22.20 120.97 -106.23
N ASN A 186 22.50 121.76 -107.27
CA ASN A 186 23.23 123.06 -107.27
C ASN A 186 24.74 122.95 -106.92
N THR A 187 25.64 123.87 -107.33
CA THR A 187 25.42 125.26 -107.76
C THR A 187 26.32 125.71 -108.93
N ALA A 188 25.77 126.63 -109.71
CA ALA A 188 26.32 127.38 -110.83
C ALA A 188 27.61 128.20 -110.56
N GLY A 189 28.29 128.59 -111.65
CA GLY A 189 29.48 129.45 -111.71
C GLY A 189 30.28 129.18 -113.00
N SER A 190 29.88 129.70 -114.17
CA SER A 190 30.07 131.09 -114.64
C SER A 190 31.53 131.52 -114.80
N SER A 191 32.01 131.58 -116.05
CA SER A 191 33.06 132.50 -116.54
C SER A 191 33.21 132.43 -118.06
N GLN A 192 32.80 133.49 -118.77
CA GLN A 192 33.46 133.91 -120.03
C GLN A 192 34.58 134.91 -119.67
N PRO A 193 35.64 135.00 -120.48
CA PRO A 193 35.67 136.01 -121.54
C PRO A 193 35.99 135.39 -122.92
N SER A 194 35.71 135.98 -124.09
CA SER A 194 35.52 137.37 -124.53
C SER A 194 36.81 138.16 -124.86
N SER A 195 36.71 139.08 -125.84
CA SER A 195 37.81 139.66 -126.65
C SER A 195 38.56 138.62 -127.50
N ALA A 196 38.71 138.69 -128.84
CA ALA A 196 38.75 139.77 -129.83
C ALA A 196 40.02 140.61 -129.81
N CYS A 197 40.88 140.43 -130.82
CA CYS A 197 41.46 141.53 -131.61
C CYS A 197 42.08 141.01 -132.93
N SER A 198 41.89 141.74 -134.03
CA SER A 198 42.73 141.67 -135.23
C SER A 198 43.89 142.67 -135.12
N PRO A 199 45.01 142.47 -135.85
CA PRO A 199 45.19 143.07 -137.19
C PRO A 199 45.42 141.97 -138.26
N VAL A 200 45.06 142.12 -139.55
CA VAL A 200 45.59 143.06 -140.56
C VAL A 200 47.09 142.91 -140.81
N GLU A 201 47.44 142.27 -141.93
CA GLU A 201 48.30 142.97 -142.90
C GLU A 201 47.96 142.57 -144.34
N ARG A 202 48.11 143.52 -145.27
CA ARG A 202 47.99 143.29 -146.72
C ARG A 202 49.36 143.54 -147.33
N SER A 203 49.80 142.66 -148.23
CA SER A 203 50.82 143.02 -149.21
C SER A 203 50.30 142.86 -150.64
N ARG A 204 50.29 143.98 -151.37
CA ARG A 204 50.39 144.01 -152.84
C ARG A 204 51.88 143.71 -153.19
N SER A 205 52.34 143.41 -154.39
CA SER A 205 51.77 143.45 -155.76
C SER A 205 52.51 142.36 -156.58
N ILE A 206 52.32 142.13 -157.88
CA ILE A 206 52.63 142.99 -159.05
C ILE A 206 51.86 142.42 -160.27
N SER A 207 51.55 143.27 -161.25
CA SER A 207 50.96 142.84 -162.52
C SER A 207 52.01 142.71 -163.63
N THR A 208 51.95 141.61 -164.39
CA THR A 208 52.49 141.48 -165.75
C THR A 208 51.46 140.75 -166.62
N GLN A 209 51.42 141.07 -167.92
CA GLN A 209 50.35 140.66 -168.83
C GLN A 209 50.70 139.37 -169.61
N THR A 210 49.69 138.79 -170.25
CA THR A 210 49.78 137.93 -171.46
C THR A 210 50.30 136.50 -171.30
N ALA A 211 49.37 135.55 -171.15
CA ALA A 211 49.23 134.36 -172.02
C ALA A 211 47.89 133.63 -171.73
N GLU A 212 47.29 133.01 -172.74
CA GLU A 212 46.17 132.05 -172.57
C GLU A 212 46.70 130.60 -172.41
N PRO A 213 45.87 129.62 -171.99
CA PRO A 213 46.35 128.48 -171.20
C PRO A 213 46.93 127.32 -172.01
N PRO A 214 47.89 126.56 -171.43
CA PRO A 214 48.23 125.23 -171.92
C PRO A 214 47.11 124.22 -171.61
N ALA A 215 46.90 123.27 -172.51
CA ALA A 215 46.00 122.14 -172.27
C ALA A 215 46.53 121.22 -171.14
N PRO A 216 45.66 120.58 -170.34
CA PRO A 216 46.08 119.64 -169.30
C PRO A 216 46.75 118.40 -169.90
N CYS A 217 47.85 117.94 -169.28
CA CYS A 217 48.57 116.74 -169.69
C CYS A 217 48.03 115.46 -169.03
N ASP A 218 48.31 114.30 -169.64
CA ASP A 218 47.79 113.00 -169.19
C ASP A 218 48.18 112.65 -167.75
N SER A 219 49.35 113.09 -167.28
CA SER A 219 49.78 112.91 -165.88
C SER A 219 48.83 113.59 -164.89
N CYS A 220 48.30 114.77 -165.22
CA CYS A 220 47.31 115.46 -164.39
C CYS A 220 45.95 114.75 -164.43
N ALA A 221 45.54 114.24 -165.59
CA ALA A 221 44.30 113.46 -165.72
C ALA A 221 44.37 112.15 -164.92
N SER A 222 45.50 111.43 -164.98
CA SER A 222 45.76 110.22 -164.21
C SER A 222 45.79 110.49 -162.70
N ALA A 223 46.44 111.58 -162.26
CA ALA A 223 46.45 111.98 -160.86
C ALA A 223 45.04 112.34 -160.34
N GLN A 224 44.22 113.03 -161.14
CA GLN A 224 42.82 113.33 -160.79
C GLN A 224 41.95 112.07 -160.73
N ALA A 225 42.16 111.09 -161.62
CA ALA A 225 41.47 109.80 -161.56
C ALA A 225 41.82 109.01 -160.28
N GLY A 226 43.10 108.94 -159.91
CA GLY A 226 43.53 108.32 -158.65
C GLY A 226 42.97 109.03 -157.41
N LEU A 227 42.90 110.37 -157.43
CA LEU A 227 42.24 111.14 -156.37
C LEU A 227 40.75 110.79 -156.25
N GLN A 228 40.05 110.57 -157.37
CA GLN A 228 38.66 110.13 -157.37
C GLN A 228 38.44 108.72 -156.82
N GLU A 229 39.36 107.80 -157.09
CA GLU A 229 39.32 106.44 -156.55
C GLU A 229 39.57 106.42 -155.03
N VAL A 230 40.59 107.16 -154.56
CA VAL A 230 40.88 107.33 -153.12
C VAL A 230 39.70 107.98 -152.39
N SER A 231 39.05 109.00 -152.95
CA SER A 231 37.86 109.61 -152.35
C SER A 231 36.71 108.61 -152.17
N LYS A 232 36.45 107.75 -153.18
CA LYS A 232 35.41 106.72 -153.09
C LYS A 232 35.73 105.67 -152.02
N ALA A 233 37.00 105.28 -151.89
CA ALA A 233 37.44 104.38 -150.83
C ALA A 233 37.23 105.00 -149.43
N ILE A 234 37.59 106.28 -149.24
CA ILE A 234 37.39 107.00 -147.97
C ILE A 234 35.90 107.13 -147.62
N ILE A 235 35.05 107.52 -148.58
CA ILE A 235 33.59 107.57 -148.40
C ILE A 235 33.05 106.19 -147.98
N SER A 236 33.49 105.11 -148.64
CA SER A 236 33.07 103.75 -148.32
C SER A 236 33.52 103.29 -146.92
N ILE A 237 34.73 103.66 -146.49
CA ILE A 237 35.20 103.40 -145.13
C ILE A 237 34.33 104.15 -144.11
N CYS A 238 34.12 105.46 -144.31
CA CYS A 238 33.24 106.26 -143.45
C CYS A 238 31.84 105.65 -143.32
N GLN A 239 31.21 105.30 -144.45
CA GLN A 239 29.90 104.63 -144.47
C GLN A 239 29.91 103.30 -143.72
N SER A 240 30.94 102.46 -143.91
CA SER A 240 31.05 101.16 -143.23
C SER A 240 31.16 101.26 -141.71
N GLN A 241 31.72 102.37 -141.19
CA GLN A 241 31.87 102.65 -139.77
C GLN A 241 30.79 103.61 -139.22
N ASN A 242 29.78 103.98 -140.02
CA ASN A 242 28.75 104.98 -139.70
C ASN A 242 29.31 106.36 -139.31
N ILE A 243 30.45 106.74 -139.89
CA ILE A 243 31.10 108.05 -139.73
C ILE A 243 30.60 109.00 -140.83
N PRO A 244 30.26 110.27 -140.54
CA PRO A 244 29.95 111.26 -141.56
C PRO A 244 31.16 111.56 -142.47
N SER A 245 30.94 111.51 -143.78
CA SER A 245 31.92 111.94 -144.79
C SER A 245 31.66 113.39 -145.22
N ALA A 246 32.71 114.21 -145.22
CA ALA A 246 32.73 115.51 -145.86
C ALA A 246 32.84 115.38 -147.39
N LEU A 247 33.62 114.40 -147.87
CA LEU A 247 33.81 114.14 -149.30
C LEU A 247 32.54 113.81 -150.06
N SER A 248 31.57 113.11 -149.45
CA SER A 248 30.34 112.77 -150.16
C SER A 248 29.60 114.02 -150.66
N SER A 249 29.61 115.10 -149.89
CA SER A 249 29.05 116.41 -150.30
C SER A 249 29.87 117.11 -151.41
N ALA A 250 31.18 116.85 -151.49
CA ALA A 250 32.05 117.39 -152.54
C ALA A 250 31.90 116.65 -153.87
N LEU A 251 31.60 115.33 -153.82
CA LEU A 251 31.39 114.48 -154.99
C LEU A 251 30.14 114.90 -155.78
N GLU A 252 29.01 115.08 -155.09
CA GLU A 252 27.70 115.44 -155.68
C GLU A 252 27.76 116.72 -156.54
N GLY A 253 28.59 117.69 -156.15
CA GLY A 253 28.77 118.95 -156.88
C GLY A 253 29.68 118.89 -158.12
N THR A 254 30.35 117.76 -158.39
CA THR A 254 31.38 117.64 -159.44
C THR A 254 31.17 116.48 -160.42
N GLU A 255 30.07 115.73 -160.30
CA GLU A 255 29.72 114.66 -161.24
C GLU A 255 29.67 115.16 -162.70
N GLY A 256 30.29 114.39 -163.60
CA GLY A 256 30.36 114.70 -165.03
C GLY A 256 31.48 115.67 -165.47
N ARG A 257 32.16 116.38 -164.56
CA ARG A 257 33.26 117.29 -164.92
C ARG A 257 34.56 116.50 -165.17
N ARG A 258 34.94 116.35 -166.44
CA ARG A 258 36.06 115.49 -166.89
C ARG A 258 37.47 115.97 -166.48
N THR A 259 37.61 117.23 -166.06
CA THR A 259 38.85 117.79 -165.48
C THR A 259 38.50 118.73 -164.33
N LEU A 260 39.14 118.52 -163.17
CA LEU A 260 39.04 119.38 -162.00
C LEU A 260 40.01 120.57 -162.12
N SER A 261 39.65 121.73 -161.57
CA SER A 261 40.58 122.86 -161.42
C SER A 261 41.57 122.61 -160.27
N ALA A 262 42.66 123.39 -160.22
CA ALA A 262 43.60 123.33 -159.09
C ALA A 262 42.92 123.65 -157.75
N THR A 263 41.90 124.50 -157.75
CA THR A 263 41.08 124.83 -156.57
C THR A 263 40.25 123.63 -156.13
N ASP A 264 39.60 122.93 -157.07
CA ASP A 264 38.79 121.75 -156.78
C ASP A 264 39.67 120.60 -156.23
N VAL A 265 40.84 120.36 -156.83
CA VAL A 265 41.82 119.38 -156.32
C VAL A 265 42.27 119.72 -154.90
N SER A 266 42.54 120.99 -154.62
CA SER A 266 42.93 121.45 -153.27
C SER A 266 41.81 121.25 -152.24
N TYR A 267 40.56 121.52 -152.63
CA TYR A 267 39.37 121.29 -151.80
C TYR A 267 39.12 119.79 -151.54
N TRP A 268 39.23 118.96 -152.58
CA TRP A 268 39.12 117.50 -152.45
C TRP A 268 40.17 116.94 -151.48
N ILE A 269 41.41 117.45 -151.50
CA ILE A 269 42.46 117.06 -150.56
C ILE A 269 42.13 117.53 -149.13
N SER A 270 41.50 118.70 -148.93
CA SER A 270 41.05 119.13 -147.59
C SER A 270 39.91 118.27 -147.05
N GLU A 271 38.96 117.85 -147.91
CA GLU A 271 37.86 116.97 -147.48
C GLU A 271 38.34 115.52 -147.25
N GLN A 272 39.29 115.00 -148.05
CA GLN A 272 40.00 113.76 -147.75
C GLN A 272 40.70 113.83 -146.38
N SER A 273 41.37 114.94 -146.09
CA SER A 273 42.09 115.13 -144.82
C SER A 273 41.13 115.18 -143.61
N LYS A 274 39.95 115.79 -143.75
CA LYS A 274 38.90 115.78 -142.72
C LYS A 274 38.38 114.36 -142.47
N ASP A 275 38.05 113.62 -143.51
CA ASP A 275 37.49 112.27 -143.37
C ASP A 275 38.51 111.28 -142.79
N LEU A 276 39.79 111.37 -143.19
CA LEU A 276 40.86 110.62 -142.54
C LEU A 276 41.04 111.03 -141.07
N SER A 277 40.83 112.30 -140.71
CA SER A 277 40.82 112.76 -139.31
C SER A 277 39.61 112.23 -138.53
N HIS A 278 38.41 112.15 -139.14
CA HIS A 278 37.22 111.56 -138.52
C HIS A 278 37.43 110.05 -138.26
N ILE A 279 37.95 109.32 -139.25
CA ILE A 279 38.33 107.90 -139.12
C ILE A 279 39.39 107.74 -138.02
N SER A 280 40.44 108.56 -138.01
CA SER A 280 41.50 108.50 -136.99
C SER A 280 40.95 108.76 -135.57
N THR A 281 40.03 109.70 -135.42
CA THR A 281 39.39 110.01 -134.13
C THR A 281 38.50 108.86 -133.68
N HIS A 282 37.68 108.30 -134.57
CA HIS A 282 36.81 107.17 -134.25
C HIS A 282 37.61 105.92 -133.85
N LEU A 283 38.70 105.60 -134.58
CA LEU A 283 39.62 104.52 -134.21
C LEU A 283 40.29 104.77 -132.86
N HIS A 284 40.60 106.02 -132.51
CA HIS A 284 41.13 106.37 -131.19
C HIS A 284 40.09 106.12 -130.09
N THR A 285 38.86 106.62 -130.25
CA THR A 285 37.77 106.41 -129.26
C THR A 285 37.41 104.94 -129.10
N LEU A 286 37.40 104.14 -130.17
CA LEU A 286 37.24 102.68 -130.07
C LEU A 286 38.40 102.03 -129.30
N LEU A 287 39.64 102.45 -129.53
CA LEU A 287 40.80 101.94 -128.81
C LEU A 287 40.76 102.33 -127.31
N GLU A 288 40.33 103.55 -127.01
CA GLU A 288 40.08 104.03 -125.65
C GLU A 288 39.00 103.21 -124.94
N GLN A 289 37.88 102.89 -125.59
CA GLN A 289 36.80 102.06 -125.03
C GLN A 289 37.19 100.58 -124.87
N VAL A 290 38.00 100.05 -125.78
CA VAL A 290 38.47 98.66 -125.74
C VAL A 290 39.44 98.40 -124.58
N ASN A 291 40.11 99.42 -124.02
CA ASN A 291 41.08 99.23 -122.94
C ASN A 291 40.41 98.96 -121.56
N PRO A 292 39.41 99.73 -121.09
CA PRO A 292 38.59 99.39 -119.91
C PRO A 292 37.99 97.99 -119.98
N LEU A 293 37.39 97.62 -121.13
CA LEU A 293 36.81 96.29 -121.35
C LEU A 293 37.85 95.15 -121.27
N LYS A 294 39.12 95.41 -121.66
CA LYS A 294 40.22 94.45 -121.46
C LYS A 294 40.61 94.31 -119.98
N SER A 295 40.61 95.39 -119.20
CA SER A 295 40.86 95.32 -117.74
C SER A 295 39.72 94.64 -117.01
N GLU A 296 38.45 95.00 -117.27
CA GLU A 296 37.28 94.34 -116.67
C GLU A 296 37.25 92.84 -116.99
N LEU A 297 37.58 92.45 -118.22
CA LEU A 297 37.70 91.04 -118.61
C LEU A 297 38.89 90.33 -117.94
N ALA A 298 39.96 91.05 -117.56
CA ALA A 298 41.08 90.47 -116.82
C ALA A 298 40.78 90.33 -115.33
N GLU A 299 40.09 91.31 -114.73
CA GLU A 299 39.65 91.28 -113.33
C GLU A 299 38.57 90.22 -113.11
N SER A 300 37.55 90.16 -113.96
CA SER A 300 36.50 89.14 -113.90
C SER A 300 37.05 87.71 -114.09
N LYS A 301 38.11 87.52 -114.89
CA LYS A 301 38.83 86.24 -114.96
C LYS A 301 39.52 85.90 -113.64
N LYS A 302 40.24 86.86 -113.06
CA LYS A 302 40.92 86.69 -111.76
C LYS A 302 39.93 86.39 -110.63
N GLU A 303 38.76 87.04 -110.62
CA GLU A 303 37.66 86.73 -109.68
C GLU A 303 37.11 85.33 -109.90
N LYS A 304 36.86 84.93 -111.15
CA LYS A 304 36.46 83.56 -111.50
C LYS A 304 37.49 82.53 -111.01
N ASP A 305 38.78 82.78 -111.20
CA ASP A 305 39.84 81.84 -110.85
C ASP A 305 39.99 81.71 -109.33
N GLU A 306 39.86 82.81 -108.58
CA GLU A 306 39.86 82.79 -107.11
C GLU A 306 38.58 82.15 -106.53
N LEU A 307 37.40 82.41 -107.12
CA LEU A 307 36.16 81.71 -106.74
C LEU A 307 36.23 80.21 -107.06
N GLN A 308 36.82 79.82 -108.19
CA GLN A 308 37.03 78.41 -108.52
C GLN A 308 37.95 77.73 -107.50
N LYS A 309 39.07 78.38 -107.14
CA LYS A 309 39.97 77.92 -106.09
C LYS A 309 39.27 77.78 -104.73
N GLN A 310 38.41 78.73 -104.35
CA GLN A 310 37.61 78.63 -103.13
C GLN A 310 36.62 77.45 -103.17
N VAL A 311 35.99 77.17 -104.31
CA VAL A 311 35.14 75.98 -104.49
C VAL A 311 35.96 74.69 -104.38
N GLU A 312 37.17 74.65 -104.92
CA GLU A 312 38.09 73.52 -104.78
C GLU A 312 38.54 73.32 -103.32
N ASP A 313 38.81 74.40 -102.57
CA ASP A 313 39.16 74.36 -101.15
C ASP A 313 37.97 73.91 -100.27
N PHE A 314 36.76 74.42 -100.51
CA PHE A 314 35.55 73.93 -99.83
C PHE A 314 35.24 72.47 -100.18
N ALA A 315 35.50 72.02 -101.41
CA ALA A 315 35.36 70.62 -101.79
C ALA A 315 36.38 69.73 -101.05
N ARG A 316 37.64 70.18 -100.91
CA ARG A 316 38.67 69.51 -100.08
C ARG A 316 38.24 69.41 -98.62
N LEU A 317 37.80 70.52 -98.01
CA LEU A 317 37.36 70.55 -96.61
C LEU A 317 36.14 69.66 -96.37
N LEU A 318 35.14 69.71 -97.25
CA LEU A 318 33.94 68.86 -97.16
C LEU A 318 34.28 67.36 -97.30
N GLN A 319 35.31 67.01 -98.07
CA GLN A 319 35.75 65.62 -98.19
C GLN A 319 36.44 65.14 -96.91
N VAL A 320 37.35 65.94 -96.32
CA VAL A 320 38.00 65.64 -95.05
C VAL A 320 37.00 65.53 -93.90
N GLU A 321 35.97 66.40 -93.87
CA GLU A 321 34.90 66.34 -92.87
C GLU A 321 34.06 65.05 -93.02
N LYS A 322 33.72 64.63 -94.25
CA LYS A 322 33.03 63.36 -94.50
C LYS A 322 33.85 62.15 -94.06
N GLU A 323 35.15 62.14 -94.36
CA GLU A 323 36.06 61.06 -93.97
C GLU A 323 36.23 60.99 -92.44
N THR A 324 36.38 62.15 -91.79
CA THR A 324 36.43 62.28 -90.33
C THR A 324 35.13 61.78 -89.68
N GLN A 325 33.97 62.21 -90.18
CA GLN A 325 32.67 61.78 -89.68
C GLN A 325 32.42 60.28 -89.93
N ALA A 326 32.85 59.72 -91.07
CA ALA A 326 32.76 58.29 -91.35
C ALA A 326 33.63 57.46 -90.38
N GLN A 327 34.85 57.92 -90.10
CA GLN A 327 35.75 57.28 -89.14
C GLN A 327 35.18 57.35 -87.71
N GLN A 328 34.70 58.52 -87.26
CA GLN A 328 34.05 58.67 -85.95
C GLN A 328 32.83 57.76 -85.78
N ARG A 329 31.99 57.63 -86.82
CA ARG A 329 30.84 56.69 -86.79
C ARG A 329 31.30 55.24 -86.63
N LYS A 330 32.33 54.83 -87.37
CA LYS A 330 32.90 53.48 -87.30
C LYS A 330 33.52 53.18 -85.93
N GLU A 331 34.24 54.14 -85.34
CA GLU A 331 34.81 54.01 -83.98
C GLU A 331 33.71 53.94 -82.91
N ALA A 332 32.64 54.74 -83.05
CA ALA A 332 31.48 54.69 -82.16
C ALA A 332 30.72 53.36 -82.28
N GLU A 333 30.54 52.85 -83.50
CA GLU A 333 29.91 51.55 -83.77
C GLU A 333 30.73 50.39 -83.17
N GLN A 334 32.05 50.38 -83.37
CA GLN A 334 32.95 49.40 -82.75
C GLN A 334 32.96 49.49 -81.21
N SER A 335 32.92 50.71 -80.64
CA SER A 335 32.82 50.91 -79.19
C SER A 335 31.49 50.40 -78.63
N LEU A 336 30.40 50.56 -79.39
CA LEU A 336 29.07 50.06 -79.03
C LEU A 336 28.98 48.54 -79.15
N GLU A 337 29.54 47.94 -80.19
CA GLU A 337 29.61 46.48 -80.37
C GLU A 337 30.41 45.81 -79.25
N ALA A 338 31.59 46.36 -78.91
CA ALA A 338 32.40 45.88 -77.79
C ALA A 338 31.64 45.91 -76.46
N LYS A 339 31.01 47.05 -76.12
CA LYS A 339 30.20 47.21 -74.90
C LYS A 339 28.96 46.30 -74.90
N ASN A 340 28.35 46.06 -76.05
CA ASN A 340 27.24 45.11 -76.17
C ASN A 340 27.71 43.67 -75.93
N LYS A 341 28.88 43.28 -76.43
CA LYS A 341 29.50 41.97 -76.15
C LYS A 341 29.83 41.81 -74.67
N GLU A 342 30.50 42.79 -74.06
CA GLU A 342 30.79 42.82 -72.61
C GLU A 342 29.51 42.69 -71.77
N ARG A 343 28.46 43.43 -72.13
CA ARG A 343 27.15 43.37 -71.48
C ARG A 343 26.49 41.99 -71.61
N LEU A 344 26.54 41.37 -72.80
CA LEU A 344 25.98 40.04 -73.02
C LEU A 344 26.75 38.97 -72.23
N GLU A 345 28.08 39.05 -72.17
CA GLU A 345 28.89 38.17 -71.32
C GLU A 345 28.62 38.38 -69.82
N ALA A 346 28.39 39.62 -69.37
CA ALA A 346 28.02 39.90 -67.99
C ALA A 346 26.63 39.37 -67.64
N VAL A 347 25.64 39.51 -68.54
CA VAL A 347 24.29 38.94 -68.37
C VAL A 347 24.36 37.41 -68.29
N ALA A 348 25.08 36.75 -69.21
CA ALA A 348 25.20 35.29 -69.21
C ALA A 348 25.83 34.74 -67.91
N ARG A 349 26.84 35.43 -67.35
CA ARG A 349 27.43 35.10 -66.05
C ARG A 349 26.40 35.25 -64.92
N LEU A 350 25.70 36.39 -64.86
CA LEU A 350 24.66 36.62 -63.85
C LEU A 350 23.47 35.67 -63.95
N GLU A 351 23.14 35.17 -65.15
CA GLU A 351 22.12 34.13 -65.34
C GLU A 351 22.61 32.76 -64.86
N GLN A 352 23.88 32.41 -65.10
CA GLN A 352 24.49 31.22 -64.51
C GLN A 352 24.53 31.30 -62.98
N ASP A 353 25.08 32.38 -62.41
CA ASP A 353 25.19 32.58 -60.95
C ASP A 353 23.83 32.47 -60.26
N LYS A 354 22.79 33.05 -60.88
CA LYS A 354 21.40 32.98 -60.45
C LYS A 354 20.84 31.55 -60.45
N ASP A 355 21.17 30.75 -61.45
CA ASP A 355 20.72 29.35 -61.53
C ASP A 355 21.54 28.42 -60.62
N ASP A 356 22.82 28.71 -60.37
CA ASP A 356 23.60 28.04 -59.33
C ASP A 356 23.09 28.38 -57.92
N LEU A 357 22.75 29.64 -57.64
CA LEU A 357 22.09 30.05 -56.40
C LEU A 357 20.71 29.39 -56.22
N ARG A 358 19.93 29.23 -57.30
CA ARG A 358 18.67 28.47 -57.29
C ARG A 358 18.88 26.98 -56.97
N ARG A 359 19.89 26.34 -57.58
CA ARG A 359 20.28 24.95 -57.25
C ARG A 359 20.68 24.83 -55.78
N GLY A 360 21.50 25.75 -55.28
CA GLY A 360 21.89 25.81 -53.87
C GLY A 360 20.71 25.99 -52.91
N ALA A 361 19.77 26.90 -53.24
CA ALA A 361 18.57 27.11 -52.45
C ALA A 361 17.68 25.86 -52.38
N ALA A 362 17.42 25.20 -53.51
CA ALA A 362 16.63 23.96 -53.54
C ALA A 362 17.26 22.84 -52.70
N LEU A 363 18.59 22.64 -52.79
CA LEU A 363 19.31 21.66 -51.97
C LEU A 363 19.25 21.98 -50.47
N LEU A 364 19.23 23.26 -50.08
CA LEU A 364 19.04 23.68 -48.70
C LEU A 364 17.59 23.49 -48.24
N GLU A 365 16.60 23.72 -49.08
CA GLU A 365 15.18 23.44 -48.78
C GLU A 365 14.92 21.93 -48.60
N GLU A 366 15.53 21.08 -49.42
CA GLU A 366 15.52 19.62 -49.25
C GLU A 366 16.18 19.20 -47.92
N GLN A 367 17.38 19.72 -47.61
CA GLN A 367 18.07 19.42 -46.35
C GLN A 367 17.27 19.90 -45.13
N ILE A 368 16.68 21.09 -45.17
CA ILE A 368 15.81 21.62 -44.12
C ILE A 368 14.56 20.74 -43.95
N SER A 369 14.02 20.18 -45.04
CA SER A 369 12.86 19.29 -44.99
C SER A 369 13.22 17.93 -44.38
N ALA A 370 14.31 17.31 -44.83
CA ALA A 370 14.84 16.08 -44.23
C ALA A 370 15.21 16.25 -42.75
N LEU A 371 15.74 17.40 -42.34
CA LEU A 371 16.01 17.72 -40.93
C LEU A 371 14.73 17.91 -40.12
N LYS A 372 13.67 18.50 -40.69
CA LYS A 372 12.34 18.59 -40.03
C LYS A 372 11.73 17.21 -39.82
N GLU A 373 11.80 16.32 -40.81
CA GLU A 373 11.34 14.93 -40.69
C GLU A 373 12.17 14.14 -39.66
N ALA A 374 13.50 14.31 -39.67
CA ALA A 374 14.38 13.72 -38.66
C ALA A 374 14.05 14.22 -37.24
N VAL A 375 13.82 15.52 -37.05
CA VAL A 375 13.37 16.07 -35.76
C VAL A 375 11.99 15.51 -35.37
N GLY A 376 11.05 15.40 -36.31
CA GLY A 376 9.73 14.82 -36.07
C GLY A 376 9.79 13.36 -35.60
N THR A 377 10.59 12.52 -36.27
CA THR A 377 10.78 11.11 -35.87
C THR A 377 11.48 10.97 -34.51
N LYS A 378 12.45 11.85 -34.20
CA LYS A 378 13.06 11.89 -32.85
C LYS A 378 12.07 12.36 -31.78
N GLN A 379 11.22 13.34 -32.08
CA GLN A 379 10.22 13.83 -31.15
C GLN A 379 9.14 12.77 -30.84
N ALA A 380 8.72 12.00 -31.84
CA ALA A 380 7.82 10.86 -31.65
C ALA A 380 8.46 9.78 -30.77
N ALA A 381 9.71 9.38 -31.06
CA ALA A 381 10.44 8.41 -30.24
C ALA A 381 10.66 8.87 -28.78
N VAL A 382 10.83 10.18 -28.55
CA VAL A 382 10.87 10.74 -27.18
C VAL A 382 9.50 10.60 -26.50
N GLN A 383 8.40 10.88 -27.19
CA GLN A 383 7.04 10.72 -26.64
C GLN A 383 6.70 9.25 -26.33
N GLU A 384 7.16 8.29 -27.13
CA GLU A 384 7.05 6.86 -26.84
C GLU A 384 7.87 6.45 -25.60
N LEU A 385 9.07 7.01 -25.44
CA LEU A 385 9.91 6.80 -24.24
C LEU A 385 9.32 7.45 -22.99
N GLU A 386 8.65 8.60 -23.11
CA GLU A 386 7.93 9.24 -22.01
C GLU A 386 6.68 8.45 -21.61
N ALA A 387 5.92 7.92 -22.58
CA ALA A 387 4.77 7.06 -22.34
C ALA A 387 5.16 5.73 -21.66
N THR A 388 6.19 5.05 -22.16
CA THR A 388 6.69 3.80 -21.56
C THR A 388 7.34 4.00 -20.19
N LYS A 389 8.02 5.14 -19.97
CA LYS A 389 8.43 5.57 -18.62
C LYS A 389 7.22 5.71 -17.69
N GLN A 390 6.12 6.31 -18.14
CA GLN A 390 4.94 6.48 -17.30
C GLN A 390 4.26 5.16 -16.98
N THR A 391 4.12 4.22 -17.93
CA THR A 391 3.56 2.89 -17.64
C THR A 391 4.42 2.15 -16.62
N LEU A 392 5.74 2.13 -16.80
CA LEU A 392 6.68 1.51 -15.84
C LEU A 392 6.62 2.13 -14.44
N LEU A 393 6.25 3.41 -14.31
CA LEU A 393 6.03 4.06 -13.01
C LEU A 393 4.70 3.64 -12.35
N GLU A 394 3.65 3.37 -13.12
CA GLU A 394 2.41 2.79 -12.57
C GLU A 394 2.57 1.29 -12.24
N ASP A 395 3.29 0.54 -13.07
CA ASP A 395 3.67 -0.85 -12.81
C ASP A 395 4.50 -0.97 -11.53
N LEU A 396 5.45 -0.05 -11.31
CA LEU A 396 6.23 0.00 -10.07
C LEU A 396 5.35 0.32 -8.84
N LYS A 397 4.40 1.25 -8.95
CA LYS A 397 3.46 1.56 -7.86
C LYS A 397 2.57 0.35 -7.52
N THR A 398 1.99 -0.29 -8.52
CA THR A 398 1.14 -1.48 -8.32
C THR A 398 1.94 -2.65 -7.75
N ALA A 399 3.18 -2.87 -8.20
CA ALA A 399 4.10 -3.85 -7.62
C ALA A 399 4.47 -3.52 -6.16
N MET A 400 4.63 -2.24 -5.79
CA MET A 400 4.85 -1.83 -4.40
C MET A 400 3.63 -2.09 -3.51
N VAL A 401 2.41 -1.86 -4.00
CA VAL A 401 1.16 -2.18 -3.27
C VAL A 401 0.96 -3.69 -3.15
N ALA A 402 1.26 -4.46 -4.20
CA ALA A 402 1.25 -5.92 -4.12
C ALA A 402 2.27 -6.41 -3.08
N ARG A 403 3.47 -5.82 -3.03
CA ARG A 403 4.50 -6.15 -2.04
C ARG A 403 4.09 -5.80 -0.61
N SER A 404 3.42 -4.66 -0.37
CA SER A 404 2.93 -4.35 0.98
C SER A 404 1.85 -5.35 1.42
N ARG A 405 0.93 -5.74 0.52
CA ARG A 405 -0.06 -6.77 0.86
C ARG A 405 0.55 -8.15 1.08
N VAL A 406 1.65 -8.50 0.41
CA VAL A 406 2.42 -9.71 0.71
C VAL A 406 3.02 -9.65 2.12
N LEU A 407 3.62 -8.53 2.52
CA LEU A 407 4.16 -8.37 3.88
C LEU A 407 3.06 -8.44 4.95
N GLU A 408 1.90 -7.82 4.73
CA GLU A 408 0.73 -7.96 5.60
C GLU A 408 0.28 -9.43 5.73
N LEU A 409 0.25 -10.17 4.61
CA LEU A 409 -0.11 -11.60 4.61
C LEU A 409 0.96 -12.48 5.29
N GLU A 410 2.24 -12.13 5.18
CA GLU A 410 3.34 -12.80 5.90
C GLU A 410 3.22 -12.57 7.42
N GLU A 411 2.84 -11.37 7.86
CA GLU A 411 2.54 -11.07 9.27
C GLU A 411 1.28 -11.82 9.77
N GLU A 412 0.19 -11.84 8.98
CA GLU A 412 -1.03 -12.62 9.26
C GLU A 412 -0.71 -14.12 9.40
N VAL A 413 0.09 -14.70 8.49
CA VAL A 413 0.51 -16.11 8.53
C VAL A 413 1.38 -16.41 9.74
N GLN A 414 2.35 -15.54 10.07
CA GLN A 414 3.23 -15.76 11.22
C GLN A 414 2.46 -15.71 12.55
N LEU A 415 1.44 -14.83 12.64
CA LEU A 415 0.52 -14.79 13.77
C LEU A 415 -0.32 -16.07 13.87
N LEU A 416 -0.88 -16.57 12.76
CA LEU A 416 -1.64 -17.83 12.72
C LEU A 416 -0.77 -19.05 13.09
N ILE A 417 0.51 -19.08 12.71
CA ILE A 417 1.48 -20.10 13.15
C ILE A 417 1.64 -20.06 14.67
N SER A 418 1.83 -18.87 15.27
CA SER A 418 1.96 -18.74 16.72
C SER A 418 0.69 -19.17 17.48
N GLN A 419 -0.49 -18.94 16.90
CA GLN A 419 -1.77 -19.41 17.45
C GLN A 419 -1.89 -20.94 17.36
N ARG A 420 -1.57 -21.54 16.21
CA ARG A 420 -1.50 -23.01 16.06
C ARG A 420 -0.60 -23.63 17.12
N ASP A 421 0.61 -23.09 17.30
CA ASP A 421 1.60 -23.65 18.22
C ASP A 421 1.12 -23.56 19.68
N SER A 422 0.41 -22.50 20.06
CA SER A 422 -0.24 -22.39 21.37
C SER A 422 -1.36 -23.41 21.57
N LEU A 423 -2.22 -23.61 20.55
CA LEU A 423 -3.30 -24.59 20.58
C LEU A 423 -2.79 -26.04 20.57
N GLU A 424 -1.67 -26.32 19.90
CA GLU A 424 -1.00 -27.62 19.91
C GLU A 424 -0.39 -27.91 21.29
N GLN A 425 0.19 -26.89 21.94
CA GLN A 425 0.65 -26.99 23.34
C GLN A 425 -0.52 -27.24 24.30
N GLU A 426 -1.61 -26.48 24.20
CA GLU A 426 -2.83 -26.69 25.01
C GLU A 426 -3.43 -28.10 24.78
N LEU A 427 -3.54 -28.53 23.52
CA LEU A 427 -4.01 -29.87 23.17
C LEU A 427 -3.11 -30.95 23.79
N SER A 428 -1.79 -30.80 23.73
CA SER A 428 -0.85 -31.74 24.37
C SER A 428 -0.99 -31.77 25.90
N ALA A 429 -1.24 -30.61 26.53
CA ALA A 429 -1.48 -30.51 27.96
C ALA A 429 -2.79 -31.18 28.36
N VAL A 430 -3.88 -30.96 27.62
CA VAL A 430 -5.17 -31.64 27.81
C VAL A 430 -5.04 -33.14 27.57
N THR A 431 -4.34 -33.60 26.53
CA THR A 431 -4.10 -35.01 26.26
C THR A 431 -3.31 -35.68 27.39
N THR A 432 -2.20 -35.08 27.86
CA THR A 432 -1.46 -35.66 29.00
C THR A 432 -2.26 -35.62 30.30
N GLN A 433 -3.16 -34.65 30.50
CA GLN A 433 -4.07 -34.67 31.64
C GLN A 433 -5.14 -35.78 31.51
N LEU A 434 -5.68 -35.99 30.32
CA LEU A 434 -6.62 -37.09 30.04
C LEU A 434 -5.97 -38.46 30.30
N GLU A 435 -4.71 -38.67 29.90
CA GLU A 435 -3.99 -39.91 30.22
C GLU A 435 -3.74 -40.08 31.74
N LYS A 436 -3.50 -39.00 32.49
CA LYS A 436 -3.44 -39.06 33.96
C LYS A 436 -4.79 -39.46 34.58
N GLU A 437 -5.91 -38.91 34.09
CA GLU A 437 -7.24 -39.31 34.57
C GLU A 437 -7.60 -40.75 34.17
N LYS A 438 -7.26 -41.20 32.96
CA LYS A 438 -7.37 -42.62 32.57
C LYS A 438 -6.57 -43.53 33.51
N ALA A 439 -5.30 -43.20 33.77
CA ALA A 439 -4.44 -43.99 34.66
C ALA A 439 -4.96 -44.04 36.10
N LYS A 440 -5.56 -42.94 36.60
CA LYS A 440 -6.30 -42.91 37.87
C LYS A 440 -7.53 -43.82 37.84
N VAL A 441 -8.37 -43.73 36.80
CA VAL A 441 -9.59 -44.54 36.63
C VAL A 441 -9.26 -46.04 36.56
N GLU A 442 -8.22 -46.42 35.83
CA GLU A 442 -7.73 -47.80 35.86
C GLU A 442 -7.24 -48.20 37.25
N SER A 443 -6.57 -47.30 37.98
CA SER A 443 -6.10 -47.59 39.34
C SER A 443 -7.26 -47.75 40.33
N THR A 444 -8.33 -46.97 40.21
CA THR A 444 -9.56 -47.17 40.99
C THR A 444 -10.27 -48.45 40.59
N LEU A 445 -10.33 -48.81 39.31
CA LEU A 445 -10.89 -50.09 38.85
C LEU A 445 -10.08 -51.30 39.33
N ARG A 446 -8.75 -51.19 39.40
CA ARG A 446 -7.87 -52.22 40.00
C ARG A 446 -8.09 -52.33 41.51
N HIS A 447 -8.33 -51.20 42.20
CA HIS A 447 -8.68 -51.20 43.62
C HIS A 447 -10.07 -51.79 43.88
N GLU A 448 -11.07 -51.42 43.09
CA GLU A 448 -12.45 -51.94 43.13
C GLU A 448 -12.46 -53.47 42.94
N LYS A 449 -11.76 -53.98 41.92
CA LYS A 449 -11.60 -55.44 41.73
C LYS A 449 -10.92 -56.14 42.91
N SER A 450 -9.95 -55.48 43.56
CA SER A 450 -9.32 -56.00 44.79
C SER A 450 -10.28 -55.98 45.99
N LEU A 451 -11.12 -54.95 46.11
CA LEU A 451 -12.15 -54.83 47.15
C LEU A 451 -13.26 -55.86 46.93
N GLN A 452 -13.72 -56.05 45.71
CA GLN A 452 -14.71 -57.06 45.32
C GLN A 452 -14.18 -58.48 45.60
N ALA A 453 -12.92 -58.78 45.25
CA ALA A 453 -12.30 -60.06 45.60
C ALA A 453 -12.26 -60.29 47.12
N LYS A 454 -11.91 -59.27 47.92
CA LYS A 454 -11.97 -59.34 49.39
C LYS A 454 -13.40 -59.55 49.91
N GLN A 455 -14.39 -58.89 49.33
CA GLN A 455 -15.80 -59.09 49.66
C GLN A 455 -16.23 -60.54 49.37
N SER A 456 -15.86 -61.11 48.23
CA SER A 456 -16.13 -62.53 47.92
C SER A 456 -15.45 -63.48 48.90
N THR A 457 -14.20 -63.22 49.31
CA THR A 457 -13.53 -64.03 50.35
C THR A 457 -14.20 -63.89 51.72
N LEU A 458 -14.65 -62.69 52.10
CA LEU A 458 -15.36 -62.45 53.37
C LEU A 458 -16.75 -63.10 53.38
N LEU A 459 -17.46 -63.10 52.25
CA LEU A 459 -18.71 -63.84 52.09
C LEU A 459 -18.47 -65.35 52.23
N GLN A 460 -17.48 -65.91 51.53
CA GLN A 460 -17.13 -67.33 51.67
C GLN A 460 -16.72 -67.70 53.11
N GLN A 461 -16.09 -66.78 53.85
CA GLN A 461 -15.82 -66.96 55.29
C GLN A 461 -17.10 -66.92 56.13
N LEU A 462 -18.03 -66.01 55.84
CA LEU A 462 -19.35 -65.96 56.48
C LEU A 462 -20.13 -67.25 56.24
N ASP A 463 -20.23 -67.70 54.98
CA ASP A 463 -20.88 -68.95 54.59
C ASP A 463 -20.29 -70.15 55.36
N SER A 464 -18.95 -70.20 55.52
CA SER A 464 -18.30 -71.26 56.30
C SER A 464 -18.54 -71.18 57.82
N LEU A 465 -18.81 -69.99 58.36
CA LEU A 465 -19.14 -69.79 59.78
C LEU A 465 -20.62 -70.09 60.05
N ASP A 466 -21.53 -69.72 59.15
CA ASP A 466 -22.93 -70.12 59.24
C ASP A 466 -23.08 -71.64 59.01
N GLN A 467 -22.31 -72.27 58.11
CA GLN A 467 -22.29 -73.74 58.01
C GLN A 467 -21.77 -74.39 59.32
N GLN A 468 -20.67 -73.92 59.90
CA GLN A 468 -20.19 -74.41 61.21
C GLN A 468 -21.24 -74.21 62.31
N ARG A 469 -22.01 -73.12 62.27
CA ARG A 469 -23.09 -72.85 63.20
C ARG A 469 -24.28 -73.79 62.99
N GLU A 470 -24.65 -74.09 61.75
CA GLU A 470 -25.71 -75.07 61.43
C GLU A 470 -25.29 -76.48 61.88
N GLU A 471 -24.05 -76.90 61.62
CA GLU A 471 -23.49 -78.16 62.09
C GLU A 471 -23.49 -78.25 63.63
N LEU A 472 -23.06 -77.17 64.33
CA LEU A 472 -23.12 -77.09 65.79
C LEU A 472 -24.57 -77.12 66.31
N GLN A 473 -25.48 -76.40 65.67
CA GLN A 473 -26.89 -76.33 66.08
C GLN A 473 -27.63 -77.66 65.83
N ALA A 474 -27.28 -78.40 64.77
CA ALA A 474 -27.74 -79.77 64.53
C ALA A 474 -27.21 -80.72 65.62
N SER A 475 -25.91 -80.70 65.92
CA SER A 475 -25.32 -81.55 66.97
C SER A 475 -25.87 -81.25 68.37
N LEU A 476 -26.26 -79.99 68.63
CA LEU A 476 -26.97 -79.60 69.85
C LEU A 476 -28.38 -80.22 69.89
N GLY A 477 -29.11 -80.17 68.78
CA GLY A 477 -30.43 -80.80 68.65
C GLY A 477 -30.37 -82.33 68.88
N GLU A 478 -29.41 -83.01 68.26
CA GLU A 478 -29.17 -84.45 68.48
C GLU A 478 -28.88 -84.77 69.95
N ALA A 479 -28.04 -83.95 70.62
CA ALA A 479 -27.73 -84.09 72.04
C ALA A 479 -28.92 -83.75 72.97
N GLU A 480 -29.82 -82.85 72.56
CA GLU A 480 -31.08 -82.56 73.27
C GLU A 480 -32.10 -83.70 73.09
N GLU A 481 -32.20 -84.31 71.90
CA GLU A 481 -32.99 -85.52 71.67
C GLU A 481 -32.44 -86.75 72.43
N GLU A 482 -31.12 -86.92 72.53
CA GLU A 482 -30.52 -87.94 73.40
C GLU A 482 -30.85 -87.69 74.88
N ARG A 483 -30.76 -86.44 75.35
CA ARG A 483 -31.18 -86.07 76.72
C ARG A 483 -32.66 -86.36 76.97
N ALA A 484 -33.54 -86.07 76.02
CA ALA A 484 -34.96 -86.37 76.12
C ALA A 484 -35.20 -87.88 76.25
N ARG A 485 -34.62 -88.68 75.35
CA ARG A 485 -34.70 -90.16 75.38
C ARG A 485 -34.17 -90.74 76.70
N MET A 486 -33.06 -90.21 77.23
CA MET A 486 -32.51 -90.63 78.52
C MET A 486 -33.41 -90.22 79.71
N ALA A 487 -34.12 -89.08 79.63
CA ALA A 487 -35.07 -88.66 80.65
C ALA A 487 -36.34 -89.55 80.67
N GLU A 488 -36.85 -89.94 79.49
CA GLU A 488 -37.97 -90.90 79.38
C GLU A 488 -37.60 -92.27 79.97
N GLN A 489 -36.40 -92.79 79.66
CA GLN A 489 -35.90 -94.03 80.26
C GLN A 489 -35.78 -93.94 81.79
N LEU A 490 -35.33 -92.80 82.31
CA LEU A 490 -35.26 -92.56 83.75
C LEU A 490 -36.65 -92.58 84.40
N GLN A 491 -37.65 -91.98 83.75
CA GLN A 491 -39.03 -91.93 84.25
C GLN A 491 -39.70 -93.31 84.26
N GLU A 492 -39.53 -94.12 83.21
CA GLU A 492 -40.05 -95.49 83.18
C GLU A 492 -39.33 -96.39 84.21
N SER A 493 -38.02 -96.22 84.41
CA SER A 493 -37.28 -96.90 85.48
C SER A 493 -37.76 -96.51 86.88
N GLN A 494 -38.09 -95.23 87.12
CA GLN A 494 -38.72 -94.78 88.37
C GLN A 494 -40.09 -95.44 88.59
N LYS A 495 -40.93 -95.51 87.57
CA LYS A 495 -42.25 -96.16 87.62
C LYS A 495 -42.15 -97.67 87.91
N GLN A 496 -41.17 -98.36 87.35
CA GLN A 496 -40.88 -99.78 87.67
C GLN A 496 -40.38 -99.96 89.12
N LYS A 497 -39.59 -99.01 89.63
CA LYS A 497 -39.18 -98.95 91.05
C LYS A 497 -40.38 -98.72 91.98
N GLU A 498 -41.36 -97.90 91.60
CA GLU A 498 -42.59 -97.68 92.37
C GLU A 498 -43.48 -98.94 92.40
N GLN A 499 -43.64 -99.61 91.26
CA GLN A 499 -44.38 -100.87 91.17
C GLN A 499 -43.77 -101.98 92.05
N SER A 500 -42.45 -102.15 92.01
CA SER A 500 -41.75 -103.12 92.86
C SER A 500 -41.77 -102.73 94.34
N MET A 501 -41.68 -101.43 94.68
CA MET A 501 -41.93 -100.93 96.04
C MET A 501 -43.36 -101.17 96.54
N HIS A 502 -44.35 -101.20 95.65
CA HIS A 502 -45.74 -101.51 96.01
C HIS A 502 -45.91 -103.02 96.27
N GLN A 503 -45.39 -103.87 95.39
CA GLN A 503 -45.38 -105.34 95.57
C GLN A 503 -44.68 -105.75 96.88
N LEU A 504 -43.54 -105.14 97.21
CA LEU A 504 -42.83 -105.40 98.46
C LEU A 504 -43.66 -105.03 99.70
N ARG A 505 -44.46 -103.95 99.62
CA ARG A 505 -45.36 -103.50 100.69
C ARG A 505 -46.48 -104.52 100.95
N VAL A 506 -47.10 -105.02 99.88
CA VAL A 506 -48.14 -106.06 99.96
C VAL A 506 -47.60 -107.36 100.57
N GLN A 507 -46.34 -107.74 100.28
CA GLN A 507 -45.72 -108.89 100.93
C GLN A 507 -45.38 -108.65 102.41
N GLN A 508 -45.03 -107.42 102.81
CA GLN A 508 -44.81 -107.08 104.22
C GLN A 508 -46.12 -107.16 105.03
N GLU A 509 -47.21 -106.59 104.50
CA GLU A 509 -48.55 -106.65 105.14
C GLU A 509 -49.07 -108.10 105.28
N LEU A 510 -48.74 -108.97 104.32
CA LEU A 510 -49.04 -110.41 104.38
C LEU A 510 -48.19 -111.16 105.44
N LEU A 511 -46.94 -110.76 105.66
CA LEU A 511 -46.11 -111.33 106.72
C LEU A 511 -46.59 -110.91 108.11
N ASP A 512 -46.93 -109.63 108.29
CA ASP A 512 -47.36 -109.10 109.60
C ASP A 512 -48.71 -109.69 110.04
N THR A 513 -49.61 -109.99 109.11
CA THR A 513 -50.88 -110.70 109.40
C THR A 513 -50.66 -112.17 109.78
N LEU A 514 -49.78 -112.90 109.08
CA LEU A 514 -49.38 -114.27 109.46
C LEU A 514 -48.68 -114.31 110.84
N GLN A 515 -47.92 -113.26 111.18
CA GLN A 515 -47.27 -113.11 112.48
C GLN A 515 -48.29 -112.95 113.62
N GLN A 516 -49.40 -112.24 113.40
CA GLN A 516 -50.49 -112.12 114.38
C GLN A 516 -51.28 -113.42 114.57
N GLU A 517 -51.59 -114.13 113.49
CA GLU A 517 -52.26 -115.44 113.54
C GLU A 517 -51.42 -116.45 114.37
N LYS A 518 -50.11 -116.50 114.12
CA LYS A 518 -49.16 -117.32 114.90
C LYS A 518 -49.23 -117.01 116.40
N LEU A 519 -49.18 -115.73 116.78
CA LEU A 519 -49.19 -115.32 118.19
C LEU A 519 -50.49 -115.69 118.92
N ARG A 520 -51.65 -115.59 118.24
CA ARG A 520 -52.94 -116.07 118.79
C ARG A 520 -52.94 -117.57 119.05
N LEU A 521 -52.39 -118.36 118.12
CA LEU A 521 -52.31 -119.82 118.26
C LEU A 521 -51.35 -120.22 119.39
N GLU A 522 -50.22 -119.52 119.56
CA GLU A 522 -49.29 -119.75 120.68
C GLU A 522 -49.91 -119.42 122.04
N GLN A 523 -50.78 -118.40 122.11
CA GLN A 523 -51.55 -118.06 123.31
C GLN A 523 -52.57 -119.15 123.67
N SER A 524 -53.43 -119.57 122.74
CA SER A 524 -54.46 -120.58 123.06
C SER A 524 -53.87 -121.96 123.37
N ILE A 525 -52.74 -122.33 122.75
CA ILE A 525 -51.98 -123.55 123.10
C ILE A 525 -51.42 -123.46 124.53
N SER A 526 -51.08 -122.27 125.01
CA SER A 526 -50.58 -122.06 126.37
C SER A 526 -51.70 -122.17 127.41
N GLU A 527 -52.85 -121.52 127.16
CA GLU A 527 -54.06 -121.64 127.99
C GLU A 527 -54.54 -123.10 128.08
N LEU A 528 -54.56 -123.82 126.96
CA LEU A 528 -54.91 -125.25 126.93
C LEU A 528 -53.96 -126.11 127.77
N ARG A 529 -52.67 -125.77 127.85
CA ARG A 529 -51.69 -126.49 128.69
C ARG A 529 -51.94 -126.27 130.17
N GLU A 530 -52.18 -125.03 130.61
CA GLU A 530 -52.49 -124.75 132.03
C GLU A 530 -53.75 -125.50 132.49
N ASN A 531 -54.82 -125.46 131.70
CA ASN A 531 -56.06 -126.17 131.99
C ASN A 531 -55.87 -127.69 132.12
N VAL A 532 -55.03 -128.30 131.27
CA VAL A 532 -54.71 -129.73 131.38
C VAL A 532 -53.92 -130.03 132.66
N SER A 533 -52.92 -129.22 133.03
CA SER A 533 -52.18 -129.42 134.28
C SER A 533 -53.06 -129.30 135.53
N GLY A 534 -53.97 -128.33 135.60
CA GLY A 534 -54.86 -128.15 136.76
C GLY A 534 -55.84 -129.33 136.95
N LEU A 535 -56.34 -129.91 135.85
CA LEU A 535 -57.18 -131.11 135.90
C LEU A 535 -56.38 -132.36 136.32
N GLU A 536 -55.12 -132.47 135.91
CA GLU A 536 -54.25 -133.56 136.36
C GLU A 536 -53.92 -133.50 137.86
N GLU A 537 -53.78 -132.31 138.45
CA GLU A 537 -53.50 -132.17 139.88
C GLU A 537 -54.71 -132.53 140.75
N GLN A 538 -55.91 -132.07 140.38
CA GLN A 538 -57.15 -132.48 141.05
C GLN A 538 -57.35 -134.02 141.01
N ALA A 539 -57.02 -134.66 139.89
CA ALA A 539 -57.09 -136.11 139.74
C ALA A 539 -56.04 -136.89 140.57
N LYS A 540 -54.92 -136.25 140.95
CA LYS A 540 -53.91 -136.81 141.86
C LYS A 540 -54.33 -136.63 143.32
N GLU A 541 -54.81 -135.44 143.68
CA GLU A 541 -55.24 -135.09 145.04
C GLU A 541 -56.42 -135.96 145.52
N LEU A 542 -57.42 -136.20 144.66
CA LEU A 542 -58.54 -137.10 144.96
C LEU A 542 -58.08 -138.55 145.20
N LYS A 543 -57.07 -139.04 144.45
CA LYS A 543 -56.54 -140.40 144.60
C LYS A 543 -55.69 -140.59 145.86
N GLU A 544 -54.90 -139.60 146.26
CA GLU A 544 -54.19 -139.62 147.55
C GLU A 544 -55.21 -139.70 148.71
N ARG A 545 -56.27 -138.90 148.64
CA ARG A 545 -57.35 -138.83 149.64
C ARG A 545 -58.09 -140.17 149.79
N GLU A 546 -58.43 -140.82 148.67
CA GLU A 546 -59.07 -142.14 148.65
C GLU A 546 -58.13 -143.24 149.18
N LYS A 547 -56.85 -143.20 148.83
CA LYS A 547 -55.85 -144.22 149.20
C LYS A 547 -55.46 -144.19 150.68
N LEU A 548 -55.43 -143.01 151.30
CA LEU A 548 -55.17 -142.84 152.75
C LEU A 548 -56.31 -143.40 153.62
N LEU A 549 -57.56 -143.35 153.14
CA LEU A 549 -58.74 -143.87 153.87
C LEU A 549 -58.77 -145.41 153.98
N VAL A 550 -58.02 -146.14 153.15
CA VAL A 550 -58.08 -147.61 153.05
C VAL A 550 -57.03 -148.32 153.92
N PHE A 551 -55.83 -147.74 154.08
CA PHE A 551 -54.71 -148.43 154.73
C PHE A 551 -54.73 -148.42 156.26
N PHE A 552 -55.57 -147.58 156.88
CA PHE A 552 -55.75 -147.54 158.33
C PHE A 552 -57.25 -147.56 158.68
N PRO A 553 -57.86 -148.74 158.89
CA PRO A 553 -59.21 -148.82 159.45
C PRO A 553 -59.32 -148.14 160.83
N GLU A 554 -58.20 -148.03 161.54
CA GLU A 554 -58.06 -147.32 162.83
C GLU A 554 -58.04 -145.78 162.68
N LEU A 555 -58.02 -145.23 161.45
CA LEU A 555 -58.36 -143.83 161.16
C LEU A 555 -59.87 -143.62 160.97
N HIS A 556 -60.70 -144.67 161.01
CA HIS A 556 -62.14 -144.53 160.82
C HIS A 556 -62.90 -144.25 162.13
N ILE A 557 -62.77 -143.00 162.60
CA ILE A 557 -63.73 -142.36 163.51
C ILE A 557 -64.54 -141.36 162.66
N PRO A 558 -65.89 -141.31 162.79
CA PRO A 558 -66.70 -140.32 162.08
C PRO A 558 -66.38 -138.88 162.53
N VAL A 559 -66.76 -137.88 161.73
CA VAL A 559 -66.52 -136.44 162.02
C VAL A 559 -67.60 -135.90 162.98
N GLU A 560 -67.86 -136.65 164.04
CA GLU A 560 -68.75 -136.31 165.15
C GLU A 560 -68.04 -136.47 166.52
N THR A 561 -66.72 -136.25 166.59
CA THR A 561 -66.12 -135.17 167.41
C THR A 561 -64.59 -135.21 167.43
N GLN A 562 -63.97 -134.24 166.75
CA GLN A 562 -62.74 -133.64 167.27
C GLN A 562 -63.17 -132.61 168.33
N PHE A 563 -62.42 -132.51 169.44
CA PHE A 563 -62.53 -131.38 170.35
C PHE A 563 -61.14 -130.95 170.82
N GLU A 564 -60.79 -129.71 170.49
CA GLU A 564 -60.05 -128.86 171.42
C GLU A 564 -60.92 -128.75 172.70
N SER A 565 -60.38 -128.93 173.90
CA SER A 565 -59.32 -128.12 174.51
C SER A 565 -59.76 -126.66 174.65
N THR A 566 -59.71 -126.20 175.89
CA THR A 566 -60.99 -126.15 176.62
C THR A 566 -61.69 -124.78 176.63
N GLY A 567 -61.05 -123.73 176.11
CA GLY A 567 -61.58 -122.35 176.08
C GLY A 567 -61.63 -121.69 177.45
N ASN A 568 -62.40 -122.25 178.37
CA ASN A 568 -62.40 -121.92 179.79
C ASN A 568 -62.33 -123.23 180.59
N VAL A 569 -61.26 -123.41 181.39
CA VAL A 569 -61.13 -124.59 182.27
C VAL A 569 -62.34 -124.72 183.18
N THR A 570 -62.92 -123.60 183.62
CA THR A 570 -64.16 -123.60 184.41
C THR A 570 -65.38 -124.09 183.63
N GLU A 571 -65.42 -124.03 182.31
CA GLU A 571 -66.56 -124.49 181.47
C GLU A 571 -66.49 -125.97 181.09
N ASP A 572 -65.35 -126.52 180.67
CA ASP A 572 -65.28 -127.99 180.52
C ASP A 572 -65.20 -128.67 181.89
N MET A 573 -64.63 -128.02 182.91
CA MET A 573 -64.82 -128.47 184.29
C MET A 573 -66.26 -128.30 184.75
N GLU A 574 -67.07 -127.39 184.18
CA GLU A 574 -68.52 -127.33 184.41
C GLU A 574 -69.27 -128.45 183.67
N LYS A 575 -68.97 -128.73 182.39
CA LYS A 575 -69.51 -129.90 181.67
C LYS A 575 -69.11 -131.20 182.36
N GLN A 576 -67.88 -131.27 182.87
CA GLN A 576 -67.36 -132.40 183.63
C GLN A 576 -67.90 -132.41 185.08
N LEU A 577 -68.26 -131.28 185.68
CA LEU A 577 -69.01 -131.19 186.94
C LEU A 577 -70.47 -131.62 186.74
N GLN A 578 -71.12 -131.28 185.63
CA GLN A 578 -72.47 -131.74 185.29
C GLN A 578 -72.47 -133.24 185.01
N ALA A 579 -71.51 -133.74 184.22
CA ALA A 579 -71.29 -135.17 184.03
C ALA A 579 -70.98 -135.86 185.37
N ASN A 580 -70.15 -135.24 186.24
CA ASN A 580 -69.91 -135.74 187.59
C ASN A 580 -71.12 -135.58 188.50
N HIS A 581 -72.05 -134.64 188.31
CA HIS A 581 -73.23 -134.44 189.15
C HIS A 581 -74.33 -135.45 188.79
N ILE A 582 -74.51 -135.73 187.49
CA ILE A 582 -75.34 -136.84 187.01
C ILE A 582 -74.72 -138.17 187.46
N ARG A 583 -73.40 -138.33 187.33
CA ARG A 583 -72.66 -139.51 187.82
C ARG A 583 -72.68 -139.61 189.34
N ILE A 584 -72.72 -138.51 190.09
CA ILE A 584 -72.92 -138.48 191.54
C ILE A 584 -74.36 -138.88 191.85
N GLY A 585 -75.38 -138.37 191.17
CA GLY A 585 -76.76 -138.82 191.36
C GLY A 585 -76.92 -140.33 191.14
N VAL A 586 -76.34 -140.87 190.06
CA VAL A 586 -76.31 -142.31 189.79
C VAL A 586 -75.45 -143.07 190.82
N LEU A 587 -74.27 -142.55 191.19
CA LEU A 587 -73.41 -143.12 192.24
C LEU A 587 -73.96 -142.93 193.64
N GLU A 588 -74.93 -142.06 193.89
CA GLU A 588 -75.60 -141.85 195.16
C GLU A 588 -76.84 -142.72 195.25
N GLN A 589 -77.55 -142.94 194.15
CA GLN A 589 -78.58 -143.97 194.03
C GLN A 589 -77.95 -145.37 194.16
N GLU A 590 -76.78 -145.61 193.54
CA GLU A 590 -75.98 -146.82 193.77
C GLU A 590 -75.25 -146.82 195.12
N ASN A 591 -74.79 -145.70 195.69
CA ASN A 591 -74.30 -145.68 197.08
C ASN A 591 -75.44 -145.84 198.09
N MET A 592 -76.69 -145.57 197.75
CA MET A 592 -77.84 -145.86 198.61
C MET A 592 -78.10 -147.38 198.61
N ARG A 593 -78.03 -148.03 197.43
CA ARG A 593 -77.98 -149.50 197.31
C ARG A 593 -76.77 -150.11 198.02
N LEU A 594 -75.57 -149.59 197.81
CA LEU A 594 -74.33 -150.06 198.42
C LEU A 594 -74.27 -149.79 199.92
N ARG A 595 -74.78 -148.65 200.43
CA ARG A 595 -74.92 -148.42 201.88
C ARG A 595 -75.97 -149.37 202.47
N ALA A 596 -77.05 -149.69 201.77
CA ALA A 596 -78.00 -150.72 202.19
C ALA A 596 -77.40 -152.15 202.17
N ALA A 597 -76.44 -152.43 201.28
CA ALA A 597 -75.68 -153.67 201.27
C ALA A 597 -74.57 -153.70 202.34
N LEU A 598 -73.86 -152.59 202.55
CA LEU A 598 -72.74 -152.47 203.50
C LEU A 598 -73.26 -152.36 204.94
N ALA A 599 -74.47 -151.84 205.16
CA ALA A 599 -75.20 -152.02 206.41
C ALA A 599 -75.45 -153.51 206.73
N LYS A 600 -75.78 -154.33 205.73
CA LYS A 600 -75.90 -155.79 205.89
C LYS A 600 -74.54 -156.48 206.09
N VAL A 601 -73.45 -155.97 205.49
CA VAL A 601 -72.08 -156.46 205.78
C VAL A 601 -71.63 -156.08 207.19
N LYS A 602 -71.96 -154.89 207.71
CA LYS A 602 -71.67 -154.51 209.09
C LYS A 602 -72.50 -155.29 210.11
N ALA A 603 -73.72 -155.72 209.76
CA ALA A 603 -74.48 -156.68 210.55
C ALA A 603 -73.79 -158.06 210.70
N ALA A 604 -72.73 -158.33 209.93
CA ALA A 604 -71.89 -159.54 210.00
C ALA A 604 -70.42 -159.28 210.38
N ALA A 605 -70.05 -158.03 210.76
CA ALA A 605 -68.66 -157.64 211.03
C ALA A 605 -68.39 -157.00 212.41
N GLN A 606 -69.43 -156.72 213.22
CA GLN A 606 -69.26 -156.30 214.64
C GLN A 606 -69.84 -157.27 215.68
N GLN A 607 -70.26 -158.46 215.23
CA GLN A 607 -69.52 -159.70 215.53
C GLN A 607 -68.58 -159.91 214.30
N GLY A 608 -67.27 -160.19 214.33
CA GLY A 608 -66.41 -160.08 213.09
C GLY A 608 -66.23 -161.29 212.08
N VAL A 609 -66.21 -161.16 210.65
CA VAL A 609 -65.54 -162.07 209.55
C VAL A 609 -65.27 -161.98 207.89
N LEU A 610 -65.97 -161.44 206.80
CA LEU A 610 -66.02 -161.95 205.28
C LEU A 610 -65.24 -161.39 203.93
N GLN A 611 -65.49 -161.84 202.59
CA GLN A 611 -64.65 -161.79 201.25
C GLN A 611 -65.29 -161.74 199.71
N HIS A 612 -64.55 -161.79 198.50
CA HIS A 612 -64.84 -162.30 197.00
C HIS A 612 -64.31 -161.62 195.58
N ILE A 613 -64.45 -162.18 194.27
CA ILE A 613 -63.76 -161.95 192.83
C ILE A 613 -64.67 -162.24 191.46
N PRO A 614 -64.53 -162.26 190.00
CA PRO A 614 -63.52 -162.28 188.76
C PRO A 614 -63.84 -161.67 187.21
N GLN A 615 -63.21 -162.08 185.98
CA GLN A 615 -63.22 -161.52 184.49
C GLN A 615 -63.06 -162.52 183.17
N THR A 616 -62.87 -162.43 181.75
CA THR A 616 -62.69 -161.53 180.44
C THR A 616 -62.75 -162.21 178.90
N GLN A 617 -62.45 -161.64 177.62
CA GLN A 617 -62.64 -162.24 176.15
C GLN A 617 -61.81 -161.87 174.73
N GLN A 618 -62.26 -161.98 173.38
CA GLN A 618 -61.53 -162.13 171.95
C GLN A 618 -62.26 -161.67 170.52
N TRP A 619 -62.00 -161.73 169.10
CA TRP A 619 -61.04 -162.05 167.85
C TRP A 619 -61.61 -161.60 166.33
N THR A 620 -61.30 -161.73 164.92
CA THR A 620 -60.39 -162.21 163.66
C THR A 620 -60.85 -161.66 162.14
N GLN A 621 -60.53 -161.85 160.75
CA GLN A 621 -59.53 -162.36 159.60
C GLN A 621 -59.85 -162.14 157.95
N LEU A 622 -58.95 -162.39 156.85
CA LEU A 622 -59.06 -162.70 155.25
C LEU A 622 -58.61 -161.72 153.98
N SER A 623 -58.40 -161.86 152.56
CA SER A 623 -58.21 -162.82 151.29
C SER A 623 -57.90 -162.22 149.74
N SER A 624 -57.43 -162.90 148.56
CA SER A 624 -57.25 -162.39 147.04
C SER A 624 -56.77 -163.30 145.70
N GLN A 625 -56.78 -162.92 144.31
CA GLN A 625 -56.24 -163.56 142.94
C GLN A 625 -56.34 -162.77 141.47
N ARG A 626 -56.10 -163.02 140.07
CA ARG A 626 -55.77 -164.02 138.86
C ARG A 626 -55.26 -163.47 137.35
N GLU A 627 -55.12 -164.21 136.14
CA GLU A 627 -54.33 -164.06 134.75
C GLU A 627 -54.90 -164.75 133.33
N GLY A 628 -54.51 -164.87 131.95
CA GLY A 628 -53.57 -164.42 130.73
C GLY A 628 -53.50 -165.22 129.24
N GLU A 629 -52.98 -164.72 128.00
CA GLU A 629 -52.30 -165.36 126.67
C GLU A 629 -52.76 -165.41 125.04
N ALA A 630 -51.84 -165.48 123.93
CA ALA A 630 -51.78 -166.08 122.45
C ALA A 630 -51.51 -165.36 120.98
N ALA A 631 -50.36 -165.66 120.25
CA ALA A 631 -49.97 -165.51 118.75
C ALA A 631 -49.31 -164.18 118.13
N GLY A 632 -48.69 -163.96 116.90
CA GLY A 632 -48.26 -164.67 115.60
C GLY A 632 -47.48 -163.76 114.49
N PRO A 633 -46.89 -164.22 113.30
CA PRO A 633 -45.82 -163.45 112.50
C PRO A 633 -45.83 -163.44 110.90
N PRO A 634 -44.81 -162.96 110.07
CA PRO A 634 -43.44 -162.38 110.34
C PRO A 634 -42.84 -161.17 109.48
N SER A 635 -41.91 -160.39 110.11
CA SER A 635 -40.61 -159.76 109.65
C SER A 635 -40.44 -158.79 108.43
N SER A 636 -39.43 -157.87 108.34
CA SER A 636 -38.24 -157.53 109.20
C SER A 636 -37.55 -156.15 108.93
N GLN A 637 -36.98 -155.50 109.99
CA GLN A 637 -35.83 -154.53 110.07
C GLN A 637 -35.86 -153.18 109.26
N GLY A 638 -35.21 -152.05 109.65
CA GLY A 638 -34.45 -151.59 110.85
C GLY A 638 -33.89 -150.15 110.61
N SER A 639 -33.92 -149.17 111.55
CA SER A 639 -32.95 -148.83 112.64
C SER A 639 -32.01 -147.60 112.35
N GLY A 640 -31.71 -146.72 113.33
CA GLY A 640 -30.59 -145.73 113.28
C GLY A 640 -30.79 -144.33 113.93
N ASP A 641 -29.81 -143.86 114.72
CA ASP A 641 -29.76 -142.57 115.47
C ASP A 641 -29.08 -141.36 114.75
N GLY A 642 -29.17 -140.13 115.30
CA GLY A 642 -28.36 -138.96 114.87
C GLY A 642 -28.45 -137.68 115.74
N LYS A 643 -27.39 -136.83 115.78
CA LYS A 643 -27.28 -135.61 116.63
C LYS A 643 -26.81 -134.35 115.88
N GLY A 644 -27.21 -133.16 116.37
CA GLY A 644 -26.39 -131.92 116.40
C GLY A 644 -26.83 -130.72 115.53
N LEU A 645 -26.11 -129.57 115.47
CA LEU A 645 -25.52 -128.68 116.51
C LEU A 645 -24.83 -127.44 115.84
N TYR A 646 -25.17 -126.18 116.21
CA TYR A 646 -24.48 -124.90 115.82
C TYR A 646 -24.45 -124.56 114.28
N ARG A 647 -23.93 -123.44 113.72
CA ARG A 647 -23.04 -122.33 114.19
C ARG A 647 -23.07 -121.06 113.29
N ALA A 648 -22.62 -119.90 113.84
CA ALA A 648 -22.03 -118.70 113.19
C ALA A 648 -22.88 -117.84 112.21
N THR A 649 -22.82 -116.49 112.04
CA THR A 649 -22.09 -115.29 112.56
C THR A 649 -21.11 -114.54 111.61
N SER A 650 -21.54 -113.35 111.17
CA SER A 650 -20.83 -112.03 111.20
C SER A 650 -19.93 -111.51 110.05
N LYS A 651 -19.86 -110.15 109.99
CA LYS A 651 -18.86 -109.24 109.34
C LYS A 651 -19.00 -108.93 107.83
N ALA A 652 -18.37 -107.87 107.26
CA ALA A 652 -18.29 -106.41 107.57
C ALA A 652 -17.21 -105.69 106.72
N ARG A 653 -17.31 -104.34 106.55
CA ARG A 653 -16.23 -103.40 106.10
C ARG A 653 -15.93 -103.46 104.56
N GLN A 654 -15.34 -102.48 103.83
CA GLN A 654 -14.48 -101.30 104.15
C GLN A 654 -14.74 -100.02 103.27
N ARG A 655 -14.01 -98.92 103.60
CA ARG A 655 -13.68 -97.68 102.81
C ARG A 655 -12.24 -97.83 102.22
N PRO A 656 -11.45 -96.82 101.72
CA PRO A 656 -11.51 -95.33 101.60
C PRO A 656 -11.46 -94.81 100.11
N VAL A 657 -11.47 -93.52 99.69
CA VAL A 657 -10.76 -92.22 100.00
C VAL A 657 -9.27 -92.20 99.57
N GLY A 658 -8.68 -91.20 98.89
CA GLY A 658 -9.16 -89.90 98.33
C GLY A 658 -8.00 -88.96 97.90
N SER A 659 -8.22 -87.62 97.89
CA SER A 659 -7.28 -86.50 97.49
C SER A 659 -7.25 -86.14 95.98
N GLN A 660 -7.11 -84.88 95.48
CA GLN A 660 -6.99 -83.48 96.00
C GLN A 660 -7.11 -82.45 94.79
N GLN A 661 -7.05 -81.09 94.82
CA GLN A 661 -6.73 -80.09 95.87
C GLN A 661 -7.49 -78.69 95.86
N HIS A 662 -6.99 -77.63 95.18
CA HIS A 662 -7.06 -76.17 95.52
C HIS A 662 -6.47 -75.27 94.37
N LYS A 663 -6.61 -73.92 94.23
CA LYS A 663 -7.37 -72.79 94.87
C LYS A 663 -7.29 -71.45 94.03
N LEU A 664 -8.30 -70.54 94.18
CA LEU A 664 -8.29 -69.03 94.09
C LEU A 664 -7.83 -68.31 92.77
N LEU A 665 -8.55 -67.35 92.13
CA LEU A 665 -9.04 -65.96 92.46
C LEU A 665 -8.01 -64.80 92.13
N PRO A 666 -8.44 -63.52 91.88
CA PRO A 666 -7.93 -62.71 90.74
C PRO A 666 -7.46 -61.25 91.08
N THR A 667 -7.34 -60.33 90.09
CA THR A 667 -7.76 -58.87 90.05
C THR A 667 -6.82 -57.95 89.20
N GLU A 668 -7.37 -56.82 88.74
CA GLU A 668 -6.82 -55.62 88.03
C GLU A 668 -5.92 -54.69 88.92
N PRO A 669 -5.49 -53.43 88.60
CA PRO A 669 -5.53 -52.58 87.36
C PRO A 669 -4.25 -51.70 87.05
N ALA A 670 -4.39 -50.72 86.12
CA ALA A 670 -3.74 -49.37 86.08
C ALA A 670 -2.26 -49.20 85.59
N ARG A 671 -1.75 -48.02 85.14
CA ARG A 671 -2.25 -46.86 84.31
C ARG A 671 -1.05 -45.94 83.91
N GLU A 672 -1.30 -44.75 83.31
CA GLU A 672 -0.38 -43.58 83.06
C GLU A 672 0.61 -43.63 81.86
N ALA A 673 1.12 -42.51 81.26
CA ALA A 673 0.57 -41.14 81.03
C ALA A 673 1.46 -40.26 80.07
N ARG A 674 0.82 -39.43 79.21
CA ARG A 674 1.21 -38.07 78.66
C ARG A 674 2.63 -37.84 78.02
N ALA A 675 2.95 -36.73 77.32
CA ALA A 675 2.37 -35.37 77.18
C ALA A 675 2.54 -34.73 75.76
N CYS A 676 2.12 -33.45 75.59
CA CYS A 676 2.12 -32.67 74.33
C CYS A 676 2.77 -31.27 74.51
N ILE A 677 3.15 -30.56 73.41
CA ILE A 677 3.51 -29.11 73.36
C ILE A 677 2.94 -28.45 72.06
N THR A 678 2.88 -27.11 71.97
CA THR A 678 2.03 -26.29 71.05
C THR A 678 2.79 -25.17 70.27
N LEU A 679 2.05 -24.33 69.51
CA LEU A 679 2.37 -23.13 68.68
C LEU A 679 2.97 -21.92 69.48
N PRO A 680 3.27 -20.65 68.97
CA PRO A 680 2.79 -19.96 67.73
C PRO A 680 3.64 -18.80 67.04
N ALA A 681 3.07 -18.23 65.94
CA ALA A 681 2.93 -16.80 65.52
C ALA A 681 4.08 -15.81 65.08
N GLU A 682 3.65 -14.83 64.23
CA GLU A 682 4.22 -13.50 63.81
C GLU A 682 5.56 -13.41 63.01
N GLY A 683 5.81 -12.44 62.10
CA GLY A 683 4.97 -11.35 61.52
C GLY A 683 5.72 -10.41 60.52
N LEU A 684 5.00 -9.47 59.87
CA LEU A 684 5.45 -8.32 59.02
C LEU A 684 6.03 -8.58 57.58
N VAL A 685 6.13 -7.60 56.64
CA VAL A 685 5.11 -6.73 55.96
C VAL A 685 5.75 -5.77 54.89
N LEU A 686 4.94 -5.29 53.92
CA LEU A 686 5.16 -4.17 52.94
C LEU A 686 5.98 -4.40 51.65
N ALA A 687 5.80 -3.50 50.65
CA ALA A 687 6.18 -3.70 49.24
C ALA A 687 6.77 -2.46 48.47
N PRO A 688 6.19 -1.88 47.39
CA PRO A 688 6.74 -2.04 46.01
C PRO A 688 7.07 -0.75 45.19
N HIS A 689 7.48 -0.96 43.91
CA HIS A 689 7.41 -0.10 42.69
C HIS A 689 8.62 0.75 42.19
N LYS A 690 9.14 0.37 40.99
CA LYS A 690 9.15 1.06 39.65
C LYS A 690 9.59 2.56 39.52
N PRO A 691 9.85 3.12 38.29
CA PRO A 691 10.18 2.57 36.94
C PRO A 691 11.28 3.37 36.15
N ARG A 692 11.36 3.18 34.80
CA ARG A 692 11.94 4.06 33.73
C ARG A 692 13.48 4.00 33.53
N GLY A 693 14.05 4.03 32.32
CA GLY A 693 13.51 3.92 30.93
C GLY A 693 14.46 4.49 29.84
N SER A 694 14.31 4.09 28.56
CA SER A 694 15.05 4.56 27.35
C SER A 694 16.55 4.16 27.26
N SER A 695 17.27 4.17 26.12
CA SER A 695 16.90 4.22 24.68
C SER A 695 18.12 3.88 23.76
N SER A 696 17.84 3.52 22.49
CA SER A 696 18.67 3.73 21.27
C SER A 696 20.12 3.22 21.17
N ALA A 697 20.36 2.36 20.16
CA ALA A 697 21.68 2.23 19.49
C ALA A 697 21.89 3.35 18.44
N PRO A 698 23.11 3.51 17.88
CA PRO A 698 23.28 3.07 16.48
C PRO A 698 24.69 2.55 16.12
N ARG A 699 24.82 1.91 14.95
CA ARG A 699 26.10 1.80 14.22
C ARG A 699 25.86 1.80 12.70
N ALA A 700 26.80 2.36 11.95
CA ALA A 700 26.60 2.73 10.54
C ALA A 700 27.17 1.72 9.52
N HIS A 701 26.65 1.77 8.29
CA HIS A 701 27.23 1.18 7.08
C HIS A 701 27.70 2.29 6.12
N HIS A 702 28.72 2.00 5.30
CA HIS A 702 29.11 2.86 4.17
C HIS A 702 29.41 2.02 2.92
N PHE A 703 28.71 2.36 1.83
CA PHE A 703 29.16 2.40 0.42
C PHE A 703 30.13 1.35 -0.15
N SER A 704 29.74 0.79 -1.30
CA SER A 704 30.52 0.93 -2.55
C SER A 704 29.64 0.73 -3.80
N HIS A 705 30.14 1.15 -4.98
CA HIS A 705 29.41 1.27 -6.24
C HIS A 705 30.16 0.55 -7.39
N ARG A 706 29.52 0.44 -8.56
CA ARG A 706 29.99 -0.15 -9.84
C ARG A 706 29.93 -1.68 -9.92
N LYS A 707 29.78 -2.26 -11.11
CA LYS A 707 29.62 -1.64 -12.44
C LYS A 707 28.17 -1.42 -12.83
#